data_AF-A0A317C2N4-F1
#
_entry.id   AF-A0A317C2N4-F1
#
_cell.length_a   1.000
_cell.length_b   1.000
_cell.length_c   1.000
_cell.angle_alpha   90.00
_cell.angle_beta   90.00
_cell.angle_gamma   90.00
#
_symmetry.space_group_name_H-M   'P 1'
#
loop_
_entity.id
_entity.type
_entity.pdbx_description
1 polymer ?
#
loop_
_entity_poly.entity_id
_entity_poly.type
_entity_poly.pdbx_seq_one_letter_code
_entity_poly.pdbx_strand_id
1 'polypeptide(L)'
;MSQIPTDRVAFIERYKNLEINLKNTAMVSQLKQAGMSTADLRALLAKDGHRLAIAGGKLVELSNSERNNQINAEEAYLFFEEKDKNGTWASVDPENADNPNRAKLAERIRILGGIFEGQLASRPDFLPTQPGVVNPDGSVRVPKLAEMTLTQANQFFADHPDQCYERDLPASNYTINASEASKLWKDPSLQTPRDLLTKMIQIGDQWEEVPTHIRSDADIRLIAYKNTWKSKQRDMLRFALPGEWYLGASHHNPGNRTITRQVMQDEEKGLEMLKFSITHIRNYIGIRSSSGKPGIVATDSPRSYANQHKAGHVNPKDYPALMWRVKFLGDISSAEQRAYINNVRTWSMLIHKVTKFPPDYNGNDNLMTNTMDKVIDFGSTVLNALMGKKADMRKLHEKSAQVYCSESGMHLALNLGLNVPINQAVISQHFGAAVWPKVLKMVNSGMTFWKNGQHLDYYGNGPDGYTMNCEQNRLVDLEEAPDWLEPLSSRLPNRPLSGGGLVFRPWDSADMIEHFIQTAVPRKGNETWDVSNAQAELLTWAKPGIFHSLGFSQDNPPPPQLVILFDTIVSKVRLNYDSYEDFRAAITPELAMAHQIVSPKAGGEGAFVPPHMVISINGDDDELIALEPVGQLYHLDVLHSI
;
A
#
# COMPACT_ATOMS: atom_id res chain seq x y z
N MET A 1 -27.07 -30.27 14.54
CA MET A 1 -27.88 -29.44 13.63
C MET A 1 -28.78 -28.42 14.36
N SER A 2 -28.62 -28.17 15.67
CA SER A 2 -29.54 -27.34 16.49
C SER A 2 -29.15 -25.86 16.61
N GLN A 3 -28.38 -25.27 15.68
CA GLN A 3 -27.89 -23.88 15.79
C GLN A 3 -28.25 -22.95 14.62
N ILE A 4 -29.04 -23.41 13.64
CA ILE A 4 -29.48 -22.54 12.53
C ILE A 4 -30.64 -21.67 13.04
N PRO A 5 -30.50 -20.32 13.07
CA PRO A 5 -31.58 -19.43 13.48
C PRO A 5 -32.76 -19.57 12.51
N THR A 6 -33.98 -19.51 13.02
CA THR A 6 -35.20 -19.51 12.21
C THR A 6 -35.95 -18.20 12.28
N ASP A 7 -35.45 -17.23 13.05
CA ASP A 7 -35.92 -15.86 13.01
C ASP A 7 -35.22 -15.12 11.87
N ARG A 8 -35.97 -14.21 11.22
CA ARG A 8 -35.50 -13.51 10.02
C ARG A 8 -34.24 -12.70 10.28
N VAL A 9 -34.22 -11.96 11.39
CA VAL A 9 -33.13 -11.00 11.70
C VAL A 9 -31.83 -11.73 11.93
N ALA A 10 -31.80 -12.74 12.81
CA ALA A 10 -30.57 -13.48 13.08
C ALA A 10 -30.17 -14.37 11.89
N PHE A 11 -31.10 -14.89 11.10
CA PHE A 11 -30.77 -15.62 9.88
C PHE A 11 -30.08 -14.74 8.86
N ILE A 12 -30.68 -13.59 8.53
CA ILE A 12 -30.09 -12.66 7.57
C ILE A 12 -28.74 -12.16 8.08
N GLU A 13 -28.65 -11.75 9.35
CA GLU A 13 -27.41 -11.25 9.92
C GLU A 13 -26.29 -12.30 9.88
N ARG A 14 -26.61 -13.56 10.19
CA ARG A 14 -25.65 -14.68 10.16
C ARG A 14 -25.12 -14.96 8.75
N TYR A 15 -25.95 -14.79 7.72
CA TYR A 15 -25.60 -15.19 6.34
C TYR A 15 -25.54 -14.02 5.33
N LYS A 16 -25.51 -12.77 5.79
CA LYS A 16 -25.63 -11.52 4.98
C LYS A 16 -24.63 -11.35 3.84
N ASN A 17 -23.54 -12.11 3.85
CA ASN A 17 -22.45 -12.05 2.86
C ASN A 17 -22.31 -13.33 2.03
N LEU A 18 -23.27 -14.25 2.14
CA LEU A 18 -23.31 -15.48 1.38
C LEU A 18 -24.34 -15.38 0.24
N GLU A 19 -24.03 -16.05 -0.86
CA GLU A 19 -24.90 -16.11 -2.03
C GLU A 19 -24.94 -17.54 -2.57
N ILE A 20 -26.13 -18.04 -2.86
CA ILE A 20 -26.33 -19.35 -3.48
C ILE A 20 -26.22 -19.19 -4.99
N ASN A 21 -25.28 -19.93 -5.59
CA ASN A 21 -25.16 -20.01 -7.04
C ASN A 21 -26.24 -20.95 -7.61
N LEU A 22 -27.24 -20.37 -8.26
CA LEU A 22 -28.38 -21.08 -8.86
C LEU A 22 -27.99 -21.91 -10.10
N LYS A 23 -26.75 -21.83 -10.59
CA LYS A 23 -26.19 -22.76 -11.60
C LYS A 23 -25.61 -24.03 -10.99
N ASN A 24 -25.41 -24.10 -9.68
CA ASN A 24 -24.89 -25.29 -9.02
C ASN A 24 -26.02 -26.31 -8.81
N THR A 25 -25.95 -27.44 -9.50
CA THR A 25 -26.98 -28.50 -9.48
C THR A 25 -27.18 -29.11 -8.08
N ALA A 26 -26.13 -29.20 -7.26
CA ALA A 26 -26.23 -29.68 -5.89
C ALA A 26 -26.99 -28.70 -5.00
N MET A 27 -26.70 -27.40 -5.11
CA MET A 27 -27.42 -26.35 -4.37
C MET A 27 -28.87 -26.24 -4.82
N VAL A 28 -29.14 -26.35 -6.11
CA VAL A 28 -30.50 -26.39 -6.66
C VAL A 28 -31.28 -27.60 -6.14
N SER A 29 -30.63 -28.76 -6.00
CA SER A 29 -31.27 -29.95 -5.41
C SER A 29 -31.66 -29.73 -3.95
N GLN A 30 -30.80 -29.05 -3.17
CA GLN A 30 -31.09 -28.72 -1.77
C GLN A 30 -32.19 -27.66 -1.64
N LEU A 31 -32.23 -26.66 -2.54
CA LEU A 31 -33.34 -25.70 -2.60
C LEU A 31 -34.68 -26.36 -2.93
N LYS A 32 -34.67 -27.38 -3.80
CA LYS A 32 -35.88 -28.20 -4.07
C LYS A 32 -36.32 -28.99 -2.84
N GLN A 33 -35.39 -29.52 -2.05
CA GLN A 33 -35.69 -30.15 -0.76
C GLN A 33 -36.27 -29.15 0.25
N ALA A 34 -35.83 -27.89 0.20
CA ALA A 34 -36.42 -26.79 0.96
C ALA A 34 -37.81 -26.36 0.44
N GLY A 35 -38.36 -26.98 -0.60
CA GLY A 35 -39.70 -26.70 -1.10
C GLY A 35 -39.78 -25.74 -2.28
N MET A 36 -38.65 -25.34 -2.89
CA MET A 36 -38.68 -24.60 -4.16
C MET A 36 -39.08 -25.51 -5.33
N SER A 37 -40.12 -25.13 -6.05
CA SER A 37 -40.50 -25.83 -7.29
C SER A 37 -39.59 -25.45 -8.46
N THR A 38 -39.66 -26.23 -9.55
CA THR A 38 -38.96 -25.87 -10.81
C THR A 38 -39.48 -24.55 -11.39
N ALA A 39 -40.75 -24.18 -11.16
CA ALA A 39 -41.30 -22.90 -11.58
C ALA A 39 -40.69 -21.74 -10.78
N ASP A 40 -40.41 -21.95 -9.50
CA ASP A 40 -39.85 -20.94 -8.59
C ASP A 40 -38.41 -20.61 -8.94
N LEU A 41 -37.62 -21.66 -9.23
CA LEU A 41 -36.27 -21.49 -9.73
C LEU A 41 -36.24 -20.76 -11.07
N ARG A 42 -37.22 -21.02 -11.96
CA ARG A 42 -37.34 -20.24 -13.21
C ARG A 42 -37.71 -18.78 -12.95
N ALA A 43 -38.59 -18.50 -11.98
CA ALA A 43 -38.95 -17.14 -11.61
C ALA A 43 -37.75 -16.36 -11.06
N LEU A 44 -36.90 -16.97 -10.23
CA LEU A 44 -35.67 -16.34 -9.72
C LEU A 44 -34.59 -16.12 -10.78
N LEU A 45 -34.53 -16.99 -11.80
CA LEU A 45 -33.56 -16.93 -12.90
C LEU A 45 -34.03 -16.03 -14.06
N ALA A 46 -35.30 -15.65 -14.11
CA ALA A 46 -35.87 -14.84 -15.17
C ALA A 46 -35.26 -13.43 -15.16
N LYS A 47 -35.13 -12.85 -16.37
CA LYS A 47 -34.60 -11.49 -16.54
C LYS A 47 -35.43 -10.45 -15.77
N ASP A 48 -36.74 -10.68 -15.66
CA ASP A 48 -37.70 -9.87 -14.90
C ASP A 48 -38.15 -10.58 -13.61
N GLY A 49 -37.26 -11.37 -12.99
CA GLY A 49 -37.58 -12.26 -11.89
C GLY A 49 -38.04 -11.57 -10.61
N HIS A 50 -38.95 -12.23 -9.89
CA HIS A 50 -39.57 -11.77 -8.63
C HIS A 50 -38.55 -11.84 -7.47
N ARG A 51 -37.89 -10.72 -7.16
CA ARG A 51 -36.92 -10.61 -6.06
C ARG A 51 -37.41 -9.66 -4.98
N LEU A 52 -37.22 -10.06 -3.72
CA LEU A 52 -37.72 -9.34 -2.56
C LEU A 52 -36.58 -8.87 -1.66
N ALA A 53 -36.73 -7.68 -1.09
CA ALA A 53 -35.85 -7.14 -0.04
C ALA A 53 -36.63 -6.21 0.90
N ILE A 54 -36.07 -5.91 2.07
CA ILE A 54 -36.62 -4.90 2.98
C ILE A 54 -35.89 -3.56 2.80
N ALA A 55 -36.59 -2.55 2.30
CA ALA A 55 -36.09 -1.18 2.18
C ALA A 55 -36.92 -0.22 3.02
N GLY A 56 -36.28 0.50 3.96
CA GLY A 56 -36.98 1.43 4.86
C GLY A 56 -38.07 0.78 5.72
N GLY A 57 -37.88 -0.48 6.12
CA GLY A 57 -38.85 -1.26 6.90
C GLY A 57 -40.04 -1.78 6.09
N LYS A 58 -40.05 -1.62 4.77
CA LYS A 58 -41.08 -2.15 3.87
C LYS A 58 -40.51 -3.17 2.91
N LEU A 59 -41.30 -4.19 2.60
CA LEU A 59 -40.98 -5.13 1.54
C LEU A 59 -41.09 -4.42 0.19
N VAL A 60 -40.04 -4.54 -0.62
CA VAL A 60 -39.98 -4.01 -1.97
C VAL A 60 -39.59 -5.11 -2.96
N GLU A 61 -40.13 -5.02 -4.16
CA GLU A 61 -39.70 -5.84 -5.29
C GLU A 61 -38.50 -5.15 -5.96
N LEU A 62 -37.41 -5.88 -6.17
CA LEU A 62 -36.19 -5.35 -6.75
C LEU A 62 -36.19 -5.52 -8.27
N SER A 63 -35.88 -4.45 -9.01
CA SER A 63 -35.62 -4.55 -10.45
C SER A 63 -34.26 -5.21 -10.70
N ASN A 64 -34.27 -6.25 -11.53
CA ASN A 64 -33.16 -7.17 -11.71
C ASN A 64 -32.23 -6.66 -12.82
N SER A 65 -31.01 -6.21 -12.50
CA SER A 65 -30.10 -5.68 -13.53
C SER A 65 -28.86 -6.53 -13.86
N GLU A 66 -28.23 -7.30 -12.95
CA GLU A 66 -26.96 -7.99 -13.31
C GLU A 66 -26.66 -9.34 -12.59
N ARG A 67 -27.56 -9.89 -11.75
CA ARG A 67 -27.27 -11.04 -10.84
C ARG A 67 -28.17 -12.28 -10.99
N ASN A 68 -28.64 -12.60 -12.20
CA ASN A 68 -29.66 -13.66 -12.40
C ASN A 68 -29.26 -15.07 -11.93
N ASN A 69 -27.98 -15.34 -11.66
CA ASN A 69 -27.51 -16.68 -11.27
C ASN A 69 -27.22 -16.83 -9.77
N GLN A 70 -27.48 -15.81 -8.94
CA GLN A 70 -27.12 -15.81 -7.52
C GLN A 70 -28.25 -15.25 -6.66
N ILE A 71 -28.57 -15.88 -5.53
CA ILE A 71 -29.54 -15.37 -4.56
C ILE A 71 -28.90 -15.25 -3.17
N ASN A 72 -29.07 -14.10 -2.52
CA ASN A 72 -28.53 -13.87 -1.18
C ASN A 72 -29.46 -14.40 -0.08
N ALA A 73 -29.01 -14.37 1.18
CA ALA A 73 -29.77 -14.90 2.31
C ALA A 73 -31.11 -14.18 2.56
N GLU A 74 -31.16 -12.85 2.41
CA GLU A 74 -32.39 -12.06 2.57
C GLU A 74 -33.41 -12.39 1.48
N GLU A 75 -32.99 -12.36 0.22
CA GLU A 75 -33.82 -12.66 -0.93
C GLU A 75 -34.41 -14.08 -0.83
N ALA A 76 -33.58 -15.07 -0.47
CA ALA A 76 -34.02 -16.45 -0.34
C ALA A 76 -35.02 -16.61 0.81
N TYR A 77 -34.76 -15.97 1.96
CA TYR A 77 -35.63 -16.04 3.12
C TYR A 77 -37.01 -15.42 2.82
N LEU A 78 -37.03 -14.20 2.27
CA LEU A 78 -38.26 -13.49 1.92
C LEU A 78 -39.06 -14.23 0.86
N PHE A 79 -38.39 -14.91 -0.07
CA PHE A 79 -39.05 -15.76 -1.06
C PHE A 79 -39.81 -16.94 -0.42
N PHE A 80 -39.25 -17.56 0.63
CA PHE A 80 -39.95 -18.63 1.36
C PHE A 80 -41.12 -18.11 2.20
N GLU A 81 -40.98 -16.95 2.83
CA GLU A 81 -42.10 -16.30 3.50
C GLU A 81 -43.21 -15.94 2.51
N GLU A 82 -42.86 -15.44 1.33
CA GLU A 82 -43.86 -15.13 0.33
C GLU A 82 -44.68 -16.35 -0.09
N LYS A 83 -44.00 -17.49 -0.24
CA LYS A 83 -44.60 -18.75 -0.64
C LYS A 83 -45.62 -19.28 0.36
N ASP A 84 -45.35 -19.07 1.64
CA ASP A 84 -46.20 -19.55 2.72
C ASP A 84 -47.24 -18.51 3.17
N LYS A 85 -47.29 -17.34 2.51
CA LYS A 85 -48.25 -16.27 2.82
C LYS A 85 -49.67 -16.75 2.51
N ASN A 86 -50.51 -16.83 3.54
CA ASN A 86 -51.94 -17.09 3.37
C ASN A 86 -52.68 -15.76 3.21
N GLY A 87 -52.47 -15.10 2.06
CA GLY A 87 -53.10 -13.82 1.71
C GLY A 87 -52.54 -12.58 2.41
N THR A 88 -51.82 -12.71 3.53
CA THR A 88 -51.21 -11.57 4.26
C THR A 88 -49.80 -11.88 4.77
N TRP A 89 -48.93 -10.87 4.85
CA TRP A 89 -47.56 -11.03 5.40
C TRP A 89 -47.54 -11.31 6.90
N ALA A 90 -48.58 -10.89 7.64
CA ALA A 90 -48.73 -11.24 9.05
C ALA A 90 -48.87 -12.76 9.28
N SER A 91 -49.35 -13.50 8.28
CA SER A 91 -49.46 -14.96 8.34
C SER A 91 -48.13 -15.71 8.18
N VAL A 92 -47.04 -15.01 7.89
CA VAL A 92 -45.68 -15.57 7.74
C VAL A 92 -44.65 -14.89 8.60
N ASP A 93 -45.08 -14.01 9.51
CA ASP A 93 -44.24 -13.48 10.56
C ASP A 93 -43.76 -14.65 11.45
N PRO A 94 -42.44 -14.90 11.54
CA PRO A 94 -41.89 -15.99 12.34
C PRO A 94 -42.13 -15.81 13.86
N GLU A 95 -42.42 -14.57 14.29
CA GLU A 95 -42.75 -14.22 15.68
C GLU A 95 -44.25 -14.27 15.96
N ASN A 96 -45.09 -14.36 14.92
CA ASN A 96 -46.52 -14.54 15.10
C ASN A 96 -46.81 -15.99 15.55
N ALA A 97 -47.20 -16.15 16.82
CA ALA A 97 -47.53 -17.44 17.40
C ALA A 97 -48.74 -18.13 16.72
N ASP A 98 -49.60 -17.37 16.06
CA ASP A 98 -50.82 -17.85 15.40
C ASP A 98 -50.59 -18.23 13.93
N ASN A 99 -49.35 -18.19 13.44
CA ASN A 99 -49.00 -18.59 12.08
C ASN A 99 -49.19 -20.11 11.88
N PRO A 100 -50.19 -20.55 11.08
CA PRO A 100 -50.48 -21.98 10.89
C PRO A 100 -49.39 -22.72 10.09
N ASN A 101 -48.51 -21.99 9.41
CA ASN A 101 -47.40 -22.51 8.61
C ASN A 101 -46.03 -22.41 9.32
N ARG A 102 -45.98 -21.89 10.55
CA ARG A 102 -44.73 -21.59 11.29
C ARG A 102 -43.75 -22.77 11.34
N ALA A 103 -44.25 -23.96 11.62
CA ALA A 103 -43.41 -25.16 11.71
C ALA A 103 -42.81 -25.57 10.35
N LYS A 104 -43.59 -25.48 9.27
CA LYS A 104 -43.15 -25.80 7.90
C LYS A 104 -42.18 -24.76 7.37
N LEU A 105 -42.44 -23.47 7.61
CA LEU A 105 -41.53 -22.39 7.26
C LEU A 105 -40.19 -22.58 8.00
N ALA A 106 -40.21 -22.83 9.31
CA ALA A 106 -39.01 -23.08 10.09
C ALA A 106 -38.19 -24.28 9.58
N GLU A 107 -38.84 -25.36 9.13
CA GLU A 107 -38.17 -26.51 8.50
C GLU A 107 -37.45 -26.12 7.21
N ARG A 108 -38.11 -25.38 6.32
CA ARG A 108 -37.53 -24.91 5.05
C ARG A 108 -36.39 -23.93 5.28
N ILE A 109 -36.52 -23.02 6.24
CA ILE A 109 -35.47 -22.10 6.66
C ILE A 109 -34.26 -22.85 7.23
N ARG A 110 -34.46 -23.94 7.98
CA ARG A 110 -33.34 -24.78 8.44
C ARG A 110 -32.63 -25.48 7.29
N ILE A 111 -33.35 -25.96 6.28
CA ILE A 111 -32.73 -26.54 5.09
C ILE A 111 -31.93 -25.47 4.34
N LEU A 112 -32.51 -24.30 4.12
CA LEU A 112 -31.84 -23.15 3.50
C LEU A 112 -30.59 -22.75 4.29
N GLY A 113 -30.68 -22.65 5.61
CA GLY A 113 -29.54 -22.39 6.48
C GLY A 113 -28.49 -23.49 6.40
N GLY A 114 -28.87 -24.75 6.20
CA GLY A 114 -27.93 -25.85 5.95
C GLY A 114 -27.12 -25.67 4.66
N ILE A 115 -27.73 -25.11 3.61
CA ILE A 115 -27.02 -24.74 2.37
C ILE A 115 -25.98 -23.65 2.66
N PHE A 116 -26.38 -22.62 3.41
CA PHE A 116 -25.49 -21.53 3.81
C PHE A 116 -24.39 -21.98 4.78
N GLU A 117 -24.67 -22.85 5.74
CA GLU A 117 -23.66 -23.46 6.62
C GLU A 117 -22.68 -24.34 5.85
N GLY A 118 -23.14 -25.07 4.83
CA GLY A 118 -22.24 -25.79 3.92
C GLY A 118 -21.31 -24.86 3.14
N GLN A 119 -21.80 -23.67 2.77
CA GLN A 119 -20.95 -22.62 2.18
C GLN A 119 -20.03 -21.96 3.20
N LEU A 120 -20.51 -21.75 4.43
CA LEU A 120 -19.73 -21.20 5.54
C LEU A 120 -18.57 -22.15 5.90
N ALA A 121 -18.85 -23.45 6.00
CA ALA A 121 -17.86 -24.49 6.29
C ALA A 121 -16.86 -24.72 5.13
N SER A 122 -17.24 -24.38 3.90
CA SER A 122 -16.35 -24.40 2.73
C SER A 122 -15.66 -23.06 2.45
N ARG A 123 -15.92 -22.04 3.27
CA ARG A 123 -15.22 -20.75 3.29
C ARG A 123 -14.40 -20.63 4.58
N PRO A 124 -13.07 -20.86 4.53
CA PRO A 124 -12.18 -20.65 5.68
C PRO A 124 -12.27 -19.24 6.30
N ASP A 125 -12.84 -18.29 5.55
CA ASP A 125 -12.85 -16.85 5.86
C ASP A 125 -14.00 -16.42 6.79
N PHE A 126 -14.91 -17.33 7.19
CA PHE A 126 -16.12 -17.01 7.96
C PHE A 126 -16.17 -17.57 9.39
N LEU A 127 -15.13 -18.27 9.83
CA LEU A 127 -15.00 -18.60 11.24
C LEU A 127 -14.67 -17.31 12.02
N PRO A 128 -15.36 -17.02 13.15
CA PRO A 128 -14.85 -16.03 14.09
C PRO A 128 -13.40 -16.36 14.39
N THR A 129 -12.54 -15.34 14.36
CA THR A 129 -11.11 -15.41 14.65
C THR A 129 -10.88 -15.99 16.03
N GLN A 130 -10.79 -17.32 16.14
CA GLN A 130 -10.15 -17.90 17.30
C GLN A 130 -8.65 -17.64 17.19
N PRO A 131 -7.99 -17.20 18.28
CA PRO A 131 -6.55 -17.12 18.32
C PRO A 131 -5.92 -18.48 17.96
N GLY A 132 -4.94 -18.50 17.06
CA GLY A 132 -4.16 -19.71 16.76
C GLY A 132 -4.72 -20.66 15.68
N VAL A 133 -5.64 -20.20 14.81
CA VAL A 133 -6.13 -21.06 13.70
C VAL A 133 -5.01 -21.35 12.71
N VAL A 134 -4.65 -22.63 12.62
CA VAL A 134 -3.86 -23.20 11.53
C VAL A 134 -4.78 -23.34 10.32
N ASN A 135 -4.40 -22.72 9.20
CA ASN A 135 -5.13 -22.83 7.95
C ASN A 135 -5.16 -24.29 7.47
N PRO A 136 -6.09 -24.67 6.57
CA PRO A 136 -6.12 -26.02 5.98
C PRO A 136 -4.82 -26.43 5.27
N ASP A 137 -3.98 -25.46 4.90
CA ASP A 137 -2.66 -25.67 4.29
C ASP A 137 -1.50 -25.76 5.31
N GLY A 138 -1.81 -25.74 6.62
CA GLY A 138 -0.83 -25.79 7.70
C GLY A 138 -0.23 -24.44 8.09
N SER A 139 -0.53 -23.34 7.38
CA SER A 139 0.01 -22.02 7.71
C SER A 139 -0.70 -21.39 8.92
N VAL A 140 0.05 -20.72 9.80
CA VAL A 140 -0.53 -19.98 10.93
C VAL A 140 -1.13 -18.66 10.44
N ARG A 141 -2.29 -18.27 10.98
CA ARG A 141 -2.87 -16.94 10.76
C ARG A 141 -2.64 -16.07 11.99
N VAL A 142 -2.03 -14.89 11.79
CA VAL A 142 -1.92 -13.87 12.82
C VAL A 142 -3.34 -13.45 13.26
N PRO A 143 -3.69 -13.56 14.55
CA PRO A 143 -4.98 -13.09 15.05
C PRO A 143 -5.12 -11.58 14.92
N LYS A 144 -6.35 -11.07 15.02
CA LYS A 144 -6.60 -9.64 15.04
C LYS A 144 -6.03 -9.06 16.34
N LEU A 145 -4.99 -8.23 16.24
CA LEU A 145 -4.26 -7.76 17.42
C LEU A 145 -5.10 -6.86 18.34
N ALA A 146 -6.10 -6.16 17.79
CA ALA A 146 -7.07 -5.38 18.54
C ALA A 146 -7.95 -6.22 19.49
N GLU A 147 -8.02 -7.54 19.31
CA GLU A 147 -8.75 -8.47 20.20
C GLU A 147 -7.85 -9.06 21.30
N MET A 148 -6.58 -8.64 21.37
CA MET A 148 -5.57 -9.18 22.28
C MET A 148 -5.01 -8.10 23.20
N THR A 149 -4.64 -8.48 24.42
CA THR A 149 -3.71 -7.69 25.23
C THR A 149 -2.29 -7.74 24.65
N LEU A 150 -1.46 -6.75 24.95
CA LEU A 150 -0.06 -6.73 24.52
C LEU A 150 0.70 -8.00 24.96
N THR A 151 0.47 -8.48 26.19
CA THR A 151 1.09 -9.72 26.69
C THR A 151 0.68 -10.94 25.86
N GLN A 152 -0.60 -11.09 25.52
CA GLN A 152 -1.06 -12.19 24.67
C GLN A 152 -0.49 -12.10 23.26
N ALA A 153 -0.42 -10.89 22.69
CA ALA A 153 0.15 -10.69 21.36
C ALA A 153 1.64 -11.02 21.33
N ASN A 154 2.40 -10.58 22.35
CA ASN A 154 3.81 -10.91 22.50
C ASN A 154 4.03 -12.42 22.68
N GLN A 155 3.19 -13.09 23.49
CA GLN A 155 3.25 -14.54 23.63
C GLN A 155 3.02 -15.24 22.29
N PHE A 156 2.04 -14.80 21.50
CA PHE A 156 1.79 -15.36 20.17
C PHE A 156 3.04 -15.27 19.26
N PHE A 157 3.70 -14.12 19.20
CA PHE A 157 4.90 -13.96 18.36
C PHE A 157 6.12 -14.70 18.92
N ALA A 158 6.20 -14.89 20.24
CA ALA A 158 7.22 -15.75 20.85
C ALA A 158 7.01 -17.23 20.46
N ASP A 159 5.76 -17.69 20.41
CA ASP A 159 5.39 -19.05 20.01
C ASP A 159 5.46 -19.27 18.49
N HIS A 160 5.42 -18.18 17.71
CA HIS A 160 5.42 -18.19 16.24
C HIS A 160 6.45 -17.20 15.66
N PRO A 161 7.76 -17.44 15.84
CA PRO A 161 8.80 -16.52 15.37
C PRO A 161 8.82 -16.36 13.84
N ASP A 162 8.29 -17.34 13.09
CA ASP A 162 8.10 -17.26 11.64
C ASP A 162 7.02 -16.26 11.22
N GLN A 163 6.18 -15.80 12.15
CA GLN A 163 5.15 -14.78 11.93
C GLN A 163 5.60 -13.37 12.33
N CYS A 164 6.80 -13.22 12.91
CA CYS A 164 7.36 -11.92 13.24
C CYS A 164 7.64 -11.10 11.98
N TYR A 165 7.40 -9.79 12.04
CA TYR A 165 7.63 -8.89 10.91
C TYR A 165 9.13 -8.79 10.55
N GLU A 166 9.97 -8.62 11.57
CA GLU A 166 11.44 -8.56 11.44
C GLU A 166 12.11 -9.95 11.46
N ARG A 167 11.39 -11.02 11.11
CA ARG A 167 11.98 -12.36 10.94
C ARG A 167 13.16 -12.35 9.95
N ASP A 168 14.02 -13.36 10.05
CA ASP A 168 15.11 -13.54 9.10
C ASP A 168 14.58 -13.71 7.67
N LEU A 169 15.20 -12.98 6.75
CA LEU A 169 14.85 -13.02 5.34
C LEU A 169 15.61 -14.15 4.64
N PRO A 170 14.91 -15.04 3.90
CA PRO A 170 15.57 -16.17 3.25
C PRO A 170 16.49 -15.71 2.12
N ALA A 171 17.45 -16.56 1.75
CA ALA A 171 18.30 -16.31 0.57
C ALA A 171 17.48 -16.34 -0.73
N SER A 172 18.03 -15.73 -1.78
CA SER A 172 17.48 -15.86 -3.13
C SER A 172 17.63 -17.29 -3.65
N ASN A 173 16.63 -17.77 -4.39
CA ASN A 173 16.71 -19.05 -5.12
C ASN A 173 17.05 -18.84 -6.60
N TYR A 174 17.46 -17.62 -6.98
CA TYR A 174 17.59 -17.22 -8.37
C TYR A 174 18.90 -16.49 -8.64
N THR A 175 19.38 -16.67 -9.86
CA THR A 175 20.37 -15.81 -10.50
C THR A 175 19.77 -15.18 -11.75
N ILE A 176 20.49 -14.24 -12.36
CA ILE A 176 20.07 -13.58 -13.61
C ILE A 176 20.10 -14.57 -14.79
N ASN A 177 19.09 -14.50 -15.65
CA ASN A 177 19.16 -15.01 -17.01
C ASN A 177 19.69 -13.90 -17.93
N ALA A 178 21.02 -13.81 -18.07
CA ALA A 178 21.69 -12.73 -18.81
C ALA A 178 21.16 -12.56 -20.25
N SER A 179 20.86 -13.65 -20.96
CA SER A 179 20.35 -13.58 -22.33
C SER A 179 18.98 -12.91 -22.41
N GLU A 180 18.06 -13.28 -21.54
CA GLU A 180 16.70 -12.71 -21.53
C GLU A 180 16.69 -11.31 -20.91
N ALA A 181 17.50 -11.06 -19.88
CA ALA A 181 17.69 -9.73 -19.32
C ALA A 181 18.24 -8.75 -20.37
N SER A 182 19.30 -9.15 -21.08
CA SER A 182 19.89 -8.35 -22.15
C SER A 182 18.90 -8.05 -23.27
N LYS A 183 18.08 -9.02 -23.67
CA LYS A 183 17.02 -8.79 -24.67
C LYS A 183 15.94 -7.84 -24.17
N LEU A 184 15.51 -7.99 -22.91
CA LEU A 184 14.43 -7.20 -22.33
C LEU A 184 14.83 -5.72 -22.22
N TRP A 185 16.01 -5.45 -21.68
CA TRP A 185 16.50 -4.08 -21.43
C TRP A 185 17.45 -3.54 -22.50
N LYS A 186 17.73 -4.33 -23.55
CA LYS A 186 18.62 -3.98 -24.66
C LYS A 186 20.04 -3.61 -24.20
N ASP A 187 20.50 -4.27 -23.14
CA ASP A 187 21.83 -4.04 -22.54
C ASP A 187 22.63 -5.36 -22.52
N PRO A 188 23.66 -5.52 -23.38
CA PRO A 188 24.50 -6.71 -23.41
C PRO A 188 25.43 -6.83 -22.20
N SER A 189 25.58 -5.79 -21.38
CA SER A 189 26.46 -5.81 -20.20
C SER A 189 25.85 -6.49 -18.97
N LEU A 190 24.56 -6.84 -19.00
CA LEU A 190 23.85 -7.48 -17.89
C LEU A 190 24.21 -8.97 -17.78
N GLN A 191 25.28 -9.29 -17.04
CA GLN A 191 25.84 -10.64 -16.93
C GLN A 191 25.66 -11.27 -15.55
N THR A 192 25.56 -10.45 -14.51
CA THR A 192 25.55 -10.83 -13.10
C THR A 192 24.35 -10.19 -12.38
N PRO A 193 23.93 -10.74 -11.21
CA PRO A 193 22.90 -10.10 -10.39
C PRO A 193 23.25 -8.65 -10.00
N ARG A 194 24.55 -8.38 -9.80
CA ARG A 194 25.05 -7.05 -9.46
C ARG A 194 24.80 -6.04 -10.59
N ASP A 195 24.96 -6.44 -11.84
CA ASP A 195 24.73 -5.57 -13.00
C ASP A 195 23.29 -5.05 -13.08
N LEU A 196 22.31 -5.76 -12.49
CA LEU A 196 20.92 -5.31 -12.43
C LEU A 196 20.69 -4.15 -11.44
N LEU A 197 21.66 -3.91 -10.55
CA LEU A 197 21.54 -3.06 -9.34
C LEU A 197 22.64 -1.98 -9.26
N THR A 198 23.57 -1.96 -10.20
CA THR A 198 24.63 -0.96 -10.31
C THR A 198 24.46 -0.09 -11.55
N LYS A 199 25.05 1.10 -11.52
CA LYS A 199 25.25 1.98 -12.68
C LYS A 199 26.72 2.01 -13.05
N MET A 200 26.99 2.33 -14.30
CA MET A 200 28.31 2.67 -14.79
C MET A 200 28.35 4.17 -15.10
N ILE A 201 29.18 4.93 -14.40
CA ILE A 201 29.36 6.37 -14.59
C ILE A 201 30.67 6.61 -15.33
N GLN A 202 30.64 7.37 -16.42
CA GLN A 202 31.85 7.81 -17.11
C GLN A 202 32.35 9.12 -16.52
N ILE A 203 33.57 9.12 -15.97
CA ILE A 203 34.26 10.30 -15.45
C ILE A 203 35.59 10.43 -16.19
N GLY A 204 35.73 11.48 -17.00
CA GLY A 204 36.81 11.56 -17.98
C GLY A 204 36.82 10.35 -18.93
N ASP A 205 37.95 9.65 -18.98
CA ASP A 205 38.13 8.42 -19.78
C ASP A 205 37.89 7.13 -18.98
N GLN A 206 37.50 7.23 -17.71
CA GLN A 206 37.29 6.09 -16.81
C GLN A 206 35.81 5.77 -16.61
N TRP A 207 35.51 4.50 -16.34
CA TRP A 207 34.19 4.02 -15.96
C TRP A 207 34.21 3.57 -14.50
N GLU A 208 33.32 4.13 -13.71
CA GLU A 208 33.12 3.76 -12.31
C GLU A 208 31.78 3.02 -12.15
N GLU A 209 31.81 1.90 -11.43
CA GLU A 209 30.57 1.22 -11.04
C GLU A 209 30.08 1.77 -9.70
N VAL A 210 28.81 2.18 -9.62
CA VAL A 210 28.19 2.68 -8.40
C VAL A 210 26.94 1.88 -8.03
N PRO A 211 26.75 1.50 -6.75
CA PRO A 211 25.49 0.92 -6.30
C PRO A 211 24.39 1.98 -6.35
N THR A 212 23.16 1.57 -6.68
CA THR A 212 22.05 2.53 -6.83
C THR A 212 20.92 2.35 -5.85
N HIS A 213 20.59 1.10 -5.53
CA HIS A 213 19.39 0.77 -4.75
C HIS A 213 19.71 -0.08 -3.51
N ILE A 214 20.95 -0.57 -3.40
CA ILE A 214 21.39 -1.49 -2.35
C ILE A 214 22.58 -0.90 -1.62
N ARG A 215 22.68 -1.15 -0.31
CA ARG A 215 23.79 -0.64 0.52
C ARG A 215 25.02 -1.53 0.39
N SER A 216 24.81 -2.82 0.18
CA SER A 216 25.86 -3.81 0.05
C SER A 216 25.44 -5.00 -0.81
N ASP A 217 26.42 -5.77 -1.27
CA ASP A 217 26.18 -7.00 -2.05
C ASP A 217 25.43 -8.07 -1.24
N ALA A 218 25.52 -8.01 0.09
CA ALA A 218 24.75 -8.89 0.97
C ALA A 218 23.23 -8.64 0.89
N ASP A 219 22.82 -7.45 0.42
CA ASP A 219 21.42 -7.08 0.21
C ASP A 219 20.87 -7.52 -1.15
N ILE A 220 21.72 -8.12 -2.01
CA ILE A 220 21.30 -8.64 -3.32
C ILE A 220 20.48 -9.91 -3.11
N ARG A 221 19.15 -9.76 -3.18
CA ARG A 221 18.21 -10.88 -3.09
C ARG A 221 17.21 -10.79 -4.23
N LEU A 222 17.39 -11.62 -5.26
CA LEU A 222 16.45 -11.67 -6.39
C LEU A 222 15.19 -12.45 -5.98
N ILE A 223 14.03 -11.83 -6.19
CA ILE A 223 12.71 -12.38 -5.87
C ILE A 223 11.91 -12.48 -7.16
N ALA A 224 11.43 -13.67 -7.49
CA ALA A 224 10.71 -13.88 -8.74
C ALA A 224 9.21 -13.55 -8.62
N TYR A 225 8.65 -12.87 -9.61
CA TYR A 225 7.20 -12.71 -9.77
C TYR A 225 6.71 -13.01 -11.19
N LYS A 226 5.39 -13.15 -11.32
CA LYS A 226 4.66 -13.23 -12.60
C LYS A 226 3.43 -12.33 -12.57
N ASN A 227 3.03 -11.84 -13.74
CA ASN A 227 1.92 -10.88 -13.86
C ASN A 227 0.53 -11.56 -13.75
N THR A 228 0.48 -12.90 -13.76
CA THR A 228 -0.76 -13.69 -13.76
C THR A 228 -1.17 -14.19 -12.36
N TRP A 229 -2.37 -13.77 -11.93
CA TRP A 229 -2.97 -14.03 -10.61
C TRP A 229 -2.92 -15.49 -10.12
N LYS A 230 -3.13 -16.47 -11.02
CA LYS A 230 -3.31 -17.88 -10.62
C LYS A 230 -2.03 -18.71 -10.63
N SER A 231 -0.95 -18.21 -11.25
CA SER A 231 0.31 -18.93 -11.36
C SER A 231 1.39 -18.26 -10.51
N LYS A 232 1.53 -18.78 -9.29
CA LYS A 232 2.75 -18.76 -8.48
C LYS A 232 3.41 -17.37 -8.28
N GLN A 233 2.78 -16.48 -7.53
CA GLN A 233 3.50 -15.51 -6.68
C GLN A 233 4.22 -16.21 -5.49
N ARG A 234 4.56 -17.50 -5.64
CA ARG A 234 5.02 -18.37 -4.54
C ARG A 234 6.33 -17.89 -3.95
N ASP A 235 7.20 -17.33 -4.77
CA ASP A 235 8.51 -16.91 -4.27
C ASP A 235 8.40 -15.69 -3.37
N MET A 236 7.59 -14.70 -3.75
CA MET A 236 7.34 -13.52 -2.93
C MET A 236 6.77 -13.87 -1.53
N LEU A 237 5.98 -14.95 -1.43
CA LEU A 237 5.43 -15.43 -0.16
C LEU A 237 6.46 -15.99 0.83
N ARG A 238 7.70 -16.23 0.38
CA ARG A 238 8.82 -16.55 1.30
C ARG A 238 9.29 -15.31 2.04
N PHE A 239 9.05 -14.12 1.49
CA PHE A 239 9.56 -12.85 1.97
C PHE A 239 8.49 -12.02 2.67
N ALA A 240 7.21 -12.21 2.31
CA ALA A 240 6.10 -11.41 2.81
C ALA A 240 4.91 -12.28 3.24
N LEU A 241 4.38 -11.98 4.44
CA LEU A 241 3.22 -12.63 5.02
C LEU A 241 1.95 -11.80 4.81
N PRO A 242 0.77 -12.44 4.83
CA PRO A 242 -0.49 -11.72 4.78
C PRO A 242 -0.62 -10.66 5.88
N GLY A 243 -1.14 -9.50 5.51
CA GLY A 243 -1.32 -8.32 6.35
C GLY A 243 -0.07 -7.46 6.53
N GLU A 244 1.11 -7.89 6.07
CA GLU A 244 2.31 -7.05 6.09
C GLU A 244 2.25 -6.00 4.98
N TRP A 245 2.79 -4.83 5.29
CA TRP A 245 2.97 -3.73 4.36
C TRP A 245 4.47 -3.53 4.08
N TYR A 246 4.76 -3.30 2.81
CA TYR A 246 6.09 -3.04 2.29
C TYR A 246 6.06 -1.89 1.30
N LEU A 247 7.15 -1.13 1.32
CA LEU A 247 7.37 -0.06 0.37
C LEU A 247 8.09 -0.61 -0.86
N GLY A 248 7.61 -0.27 -2.04
CA GLY A 248 8.23 -0.63 -3.32
C GLY A 248 8.89 0.57 -3.96
N ALA A 249 10.10 0.40 -4.50
CA ALA A 249 10.76 1.40 -5.33
C ALA A 249 10.99 0.81 -6.72
N SER A 250 10.12 1.14 -7.67
CA SER A 250 10.27 0.68 -9.07
C SER A 250 11.38 1.47 -9.73
N HIS A 251 12.22 0.78 -10.52
CA HIS A 251 13.40 1.40 -11.09
C HIS A 251 13.70 0.97 -12.53
N HIS A 252 14.37 1.86 -13.27
CA HIS A 252 14.87 1.61 -14.62
C HIS A 252 16.34 1.20 -14.67
N ASN A 253 16.91 0.80 -13.52
CA ASN A 253 18.34 0.57 -13.44
C ASN A 253 18.91 -0.28 -14.60
N PRO A 254 18.33 -1.44 -14.95
CA PRO A 254 18.86 -2.28 -16.02
C PRO A 254 18.71 -1.67 -17.43
N GLY A 255 17.72 -0.80 -17.66
CA GLY A 255 17.49 -0.16 -18.96
C GLY A 255 18.32 1.09 -19.20
N ASN A 256 18.78 1.74 -18.13
CA ASN A 256 19.52 3.01 -18.18
C ASN A 256 20.87 2.90 -17.46
N ARG A 257 21.57 1.77 -17.58
CA ARG A 257 22.73 1.45 -16.73
C ARG A 257 23.90 2.44 -16.84
N THR A 258 24.06 3.05 -18.02
CA THR A 258 25.23 3.84 -18.39
C THR A 258 24.94 5.34 -18.24
N ILE A 259 25.72 6.04 -17.42
CA ILE A 259 25.63 7.47 -17.15
C ILE A 259 26.85 8.15 -17.79
N THR A 260 26.58 9.11 -18.67
CA THR A 260 27.61 9.95 -19.31
C THR A 260 27.30 11.42 -19.03
N ARG A 261 28.29 12.29 -19.25
CA ARG A 261 28.11 13.73 -19.19
C ARG A 261 26.92 14.21 -20.03
N GLN A 262 26.79 13.72 -21.25
CA GLN A 262 25.71 14.11 -22.17
C GLN A 262 24.34 13.71 -21.64
N VAL A 263 24.23 12.54 -20.98
CA VAL A 263 22.98 12.09 -20.35
C VAL A 263 22.63 12.95 -19.14
N MET A 264 23.61 13.29 -18.29
CA MET A 264 23.38 14.08 -17.08
C MET A 264 23.03 15.55 -17.37
N GLN A 265 23.59 16.13 -18.43
CA GLN A 265 23.37 17.55 -18.79
C GLN A 265 22.04 17.79 -19.54
N ASP A 266 21.39 16.74 -20.02
CA ASP A 266 20.02 16.78 -20.52
C ASP A 266 19.07 16.94 -19.32
N GLU A 267 18.19 17.94 -19.34
CA GLU A 267 17.37 18.31 -18.17
C GLU A 267 16.47 17.16 -17.69
N GLU A 268 15.79 16.50 -18.63
CA GLU A 268 14.87 15.40 -18.33
C GLU A 268 15.63 14.11 -17.97
N LYS A 269 16.65 13.75 -18.74
CA LYS A 269 17.43 12.52 -18.48
C LYS A 269 18.31 12.65 -17.24
N GLY A 270 18.87 13.83 -17.00
CA GLY A 270 19.66 14.15 -15.82
C GLY A 270 18.82 14.06 -14.55
N LEU A 271 17.57 14.56 -14.57
CA LEU A 271 16.61 14.35 -13.49
C LEU A 271 16.35 12.86 -13.23
N GLU A 272 16.10 12.07 -14.29
CA GLU A 272 15.92 10.62 -14.15
C GLU A 272 17.14 9.91 -13.58
N MET A 273 18.35 10.40 -13.87
CA MET A 273 19.59 9.87 -13.30
C MET A 273 19.79 10.31 -11.85
N LEU A 274 19.38 11.53 -11.47
CA LEU A 274 19.40 11.99 -10.07
C LEU A 274 18.47 11.19 -9.17
N LYS A 275 17.41 10.63 -9.73
CA LYS A 275 16.55 9.66 -9.03
C LYS A 275 17.22 8.30 -8.84
N PHE A 276 18.48 8.12 -9.26
CA PHE A 276 19.16 6.83 -9.39
C PHE A 276 18.31 5.81 -10.17
N SER A 277 17.48 6.29 -11.10
CA SER A 277 16.47 5.53 -11.85
C SER A 277 15.28 4.99 -11.05
N ILE A 278 15.05 5.39 -9.80
CA ILE A 278 13.79 5.12 -9.09
C ILE A 278 12.71 6.05 -9.63
N THR A 279 11.68 5.49 -10.24
CA THR A 279 10.64 6.28 -10.93
C THR A 279 9.30 6.27 -10.25
N HIS A 280 9.03 5.27 -9.40
CA HIS A 280 7.72 5.12 -8.80
C HIS A 280 7.79 4.44 -7.45
N ILE A 281 7.04 4.98 -6.48
CA ILE A 281 6.82 4.36 -5.18
C ILE A 281 5.58 3.48 -5.24
N ARG A 282 5.68 2.28 -4.66
CA ARG A 282 4.59 1.30 -4.60
C ARG A 282 4.29 0.83 -3.19
N ASN A 283 3.07 0.35 -2.97
CA ASN A 283 2.65 -0.26 -1.71
C ASN A 283 2.39 -1.74 -1.96
N TYR A 284 3.32 -2.60 -1.54
CA TYR A 284 3.15 -4.04 -1.61
C TYR A 284 2.52 -4.54 -0.31
N ILE A 285 1.38 -5.21 -0.43
CA ILE A 285 0.60 -5.68 0.71
C ILE A 285 0.41 -7.17 0.59
N GLY A 286 0.81 -7.89 1.64
CA GLY A 286 0.46 -9.30 1.79
C GLY A 286 -1.05 -9.44 2.01
N ILE A 287 -1.68 -10.34 1.27
CA ILE A 287 -3.12 -10.56 1.30
C ILE A 287 -3.45 -12.02 1.47
N ARG A 288 -4.72 -12.30 1.79
CA ARG A 288 -5.34 -13.61 1.54
C ARG A 288 -6.43 -13.42 0.50
N SER A 289 -6.42 -14.26 -0.53
CA SER A 289 -7.55 -14.32 -1.47
C SER A 289 -8.82 -14.74 -0.75
N SER A 290 -9.98 -14.56 -1.38
CA SER A 290 -11.29 -15.07 -0.94
C SER A 290 -11.40 -16.62 -0.84
N SER A 291 -10.29 -17.33 -1.06
CA SER A 291 -10.15 -18.77 -0.85
C SER A 291 -9.17 -19.10 0.28
N GLY A 292 -8.81 -18.11 1.11
CA GLY A 292 -7.83 -18.20 2.19
C GLY A 292 -6.36 -18.24 1.76
N LYS A 293 -6.07 -18.41 0.45
CA LYS A 293 -4.70 -18.55 -0.06
C LYS A 293 -3.91 -17.25 0.07
N PRO A 294 -2.69 -17.28 0.62
CA PRO A 294 -1.83 -16.11 0.71
C PRO A 294 -1.38 -15.62 -0.68
N GLY A 295 -1.19 -14.31 -0.81
CA GLY A 295 -0.68 -13.65 -2.01
C GLY A 295 -0.13 -12.27 -1.67
N ILE A 296 0.38 -11.55 -2.67
CA ILE A 296 0.83 -10.15 -2.51
C ILE A 296 0.28 -9.32 -3.67
N VAL A 297 -0.15 -8.11 -3.37
CA VAL A 297 -0.65 -7.15 -4.36
C VAL A 297 0.01 -5.79 -4.19
N ALA A 298 0.13 -5.07 -5.29
CA ALA A 298 0.42 -3.63 -5.28
C ALA A 298 -0.87 -2.82 -5.40
N THR A 299 -1.05 -1.77 -4.59
CA THR A 299 -2.35 -1.08 -4.38
C THR A 299 -2.39 0.40 -4.78
N ASP A 300 -1.27 0.91 -5.29
CA ASP A 300 -0.94 2.33 -5.49
C ASP A 300 -0.97 2.78 -6.96
N SER A 301 -1.19 1.86 -7.91
CA SER A 301 -1.11 2.20 -9.33
C SER A 301 -2.48 2.41 -9.96
N PRO A 302 -2.68 3.48 -10.74
CA PRO A 302 -3.91 3.65 -11.50
C PRO A 302 -4.06 2.52 -12.53
N ARG A 303 -5.29 2.07 -12.81
CA ARG A 303 -5.53 1.00 -13.79
C ARG A 303 -5.01 1.35 -15.18
N SER A 304 -4.98 2.64 -15.53
CA SER A 304 -4.35 3.11 -16.77
C SER A 304 -2.90 2.64 -16.84
N TYR A 305 -2.10 2.87 -15.78
CA TYR A 305 -0.73 2.37 -15.67
C TYR A 305 -0.67 0.83 -15.71
N ALA A 306 -1.51 0.15 -14.91
CA ALA A 306 -1.51 -1.32 -14.86
C ALA A 306 -1.89 -1.96 -16.21
N ASN A 307 -2.81 -1.36 -16.97
CA ASN A 307 -3.22 -1.81 -18.30
C ASN A 307 -2.18 -1.45 -19.36
N GLN A 308 -1.68 -0.21 -19.36
CA GLN A 308 -0.68 0.29 -20.31
C GLN A 308 0.60 -0.56 -20.25
N HIS A 309 1.07 -0.85 -19.04
CA HIS A 309 2.32 -1.57 -18.81
C HIS A 309 2.12 -3.07 -18.53
N LYS A 310 0.87 -3.57 -18.64
CA LYS A 310 0.52 -4.98 -18.34
C LYS A 310 1.06 -5.45 -16.98
N ALA A 311 1.01 -4.58 -15.97
CA ALA A 311 1.65 -4.76 -14.65
C ALA A 311 1.13 -5.97 -13.85
N GLY A 312 -0.05 -6.51 -14.22
CA GLY A 312 -0.70 -7.54 -13.42
C GLY A 312 -1.00 -7.04 -12.02
N HIS A 313 -0.68 -7.85 -11.00
CA HIS A 313 -0.94 -7.53 -9.58
C HIS A 313 0.32 -7.12 -8.81
N VAL A 314 1.49 -7.15 -9.44
CA VAL A 314 2.79 -6.88 -8.78
C VAL A 314 3.52 -5.75 -9.50
N ASN A 315 4.16 -5.97 -10.65
CA ASN A 315 4.84 -4.93 -11.43
C ASN A 315 4.84 -5.26 -12.94
N PRO A 316 5.03 -4.27 -13.85
CA PRO A 316 5.33 -4.53 -15.25
C PRO A 316 6.60 -5.34 -15.42
N LYS A 317 6.62 -6.25 -16.41
CA LYS A 317 7.75 -7.17 -16.65
C LYS A 317 9.10 -6.43 -16.79
N ASP A 318 9.08 -5.27 -17.42
CA ASP A 318 10.22 -4.41 -17.73
C ASP A 318 10.55 -3.37 -16.64
N TYR A 319 9.72 -3.26 -15.60
CA TYR A 319 9.95 -2.46 -14.41
C TYR A 319 10.26 -3.38 -13.22
N PRO A 320 11.54 -3.62 -12.88
CA PRO A 320 11.89 -4.21 -11.61
C PRO A 320 11.54 -3.26 -10.45
N ALA A 321 11.43 -3.81 -9.24
CA ALA A 321 11.25 -3.01 -8.04
C ALA A 321 12.05 -3.57 -6.87
N LEU A 322 12.60 -2.69 -6.05
CA LEU A 322 13.11 -3.05 -4.74
C LEU A 322 11.97 -3.01 -3.73
N MET A 323 11.83 -4.07 -2.95
CA MET A 323 10.90 -4.15 -1.84
C MET A 323 11.63 -3.83 -0.54
N TRP A 324 11.13 -2.87 0.23
CA TRP A 324 11.68 -2.40 1.49
C TRP A 324 10.72 -2.72 2.63
N ARG A 325 11.28 -3.15 3.76
CA ARG A 325 10.54 -3.25 5.02
C ARG A 325 10.99 -2.16 5.98
N VAL A 326 10.09 -1.73 6.85
CA VAL A 326 10.43 -0.84 7.96
C VAL A 326 11.23 -1.64 8.98
N LYS A 327 12.29 -1.06 9.51
CA LYS A 327 13.05 -1.58 10.63
C LYS A 327 12.94 -0.59 11.78
N PHE A 328 12.44 -1.04 12.92
CA PHE A 328 12.19 -0.15 14.06
C PHE A 328 13.49 0.07 14.85
N LEU A 329 13.78 1.33 15.22
CA LEU A 329 15.01 1.68 15.94
C LEU A 329 14.74 1.82 17.43
N GLY A 330 14.93 0.75 18.17
CA GLY A 330 14.75 0.72 19.62
C GLY A 330 14.05 -0.55 20.08
N ASP A 331 13.66 -0.57 21.35
CA ASP A 331 12.99 -1.70 21.98
C ASP A 331 11.49 -1.69 21.66
N ILE A 332 11.16 -2.07 20.42
CA ILE A 332 9.79 -2.27 19.93
C ILE A 332 9.56 -3.78 19.80
N SER A 333 8.61 -4.31 20.56
CA SER A 333 8.30 -5.74 20.57
C SER A 333 7.69 -6.21 19.25
N SER A 334 7.80 -7.50 18.92
CA SER A 334 7.25 -8.05 17.66
C SER A 334 5.75 -7.81 17.50
N ALA A 335 4.98 -7.78 18.60
CA ALA A 335 3.57 -7.42 18.56
C ALA A 335 3.35 -5.95 18.16
N GLU A 336 4.13 -5.03 18.72
CA GLU A 336 4.07 -3.61 18.39
C GLU A 336 4.52 -3.36 16.95
N GLN A 337 5.64 -3.96 16.52
CA GLN A 337 6.10 -3.90 15.13
C GLN A 337 4.96 -4.30 14.19
N ARG A 338 4.33 -5.45 14.46
CA ARG A 338 3.23 -5.93 13.62
C ARG A 338 2.02 -4.99 13.65
N ALA A 339 1.65 -4.46 14.81
CA ALA A 339 0.53 -3.55 14.96
C ALA A 339 0.77 -2.21 14.22
N TYR A 340 1.97 -1.66 14.29
CA TYR A 340 2.35 -0.48 13.50
C TYR A 340 2.23 -0.73 12.00
N ILE A 341 2.73 -1.86 11.51
CA ILE A 341 2.66 -2.21 10.07
C ILE A 341 1.22 -2.44 9.61
N ASN A 342 0.39 -3.09 10.44
CA ASN A 342 -1.04 -3.21 10.18
C ASN A 342 -1.72 -1.82 10.11
N ASN A 343 -1.32 -0.87 10.97
CA ASN A 343 -1.85 0.49 10.97
C ASN A 343 -1.39 1.30 9.75
N VAL A 344 -0.11 1.18 9.34
CA VAL A 344 0.42 1.76 8.09
C VAL A 344 -0.35 1.22 6.89
N ARG A 345 -0.59 -0.09 6.84
CA ARG A 345 -1.43 -0.74 5.81
C ARG A 345 -2.80 -0.08 5.76
N THR A 346 -3.50 0.01 6.89
CA THR A 346 -4.85 0.59 6.94
C THR A 346 -4.84 2.04 6.46
N TRP A 347 -3.94 2.89 6.96
CA TRP A 347 -3.84 4.29 6.52
C TRP A 347 -3.55 4.44 5.03
N SER A 348 -2.59 3.68 4.48
CA SER A 348 -2.28 3.66 3.04
C SER A 348 -3.55 3.39 2.22
N MET A 349 -4.35 2.40 2.62
CA MET A 349 -5.61 2.07 1.94
C MET A 349 -6.68 3.17 2.07
N LEU A 350 -6.79 3.82 3.24
CA LEU A 350 -7.74 4.91 3.46
C LEU A 350 -7.39 6.13 2.60
N ILE A 351 -6.10 6.47 2.50
CA ILE A 351 -5.58 7.57 1.67
C ILE A 351 -5.90 7.30 0.20
N HIS A 352 -5.47 6.14 -0.32
CA HIS A 352 -5.67 5.77 -1.73
C HIS A 352 -7.13 5.72 -2.16
N LYS A 353 -8.07 5.55 -1.23
CA LYS A 353 -9.50 5.50 -1.55
C LYS A 353 -10.05 6.85 -2.01
N VAL A 354 -9.46 7.96 -1.57
CA VAL A 354 -10.05 9.31 -1.73
C VAL A 354 -9.12 10.37 -2.33
N THR A 355 -7.81 10.15 -2.35
CA THR A 355 -6.87 11.12 -2.93
C THR A 355 -6.84 11.06 -4.46
N LYS A 356 -6.54 12.19 -5.09
CA LYS A 356 -6.35 12.33 -6.54
C LYS A 356 -4.87 12.54 -6.85
N PHE A 357 -4.36 11.78 -7.81
CA PHE A 357 -3.00 11.96 -8.32
C PHE A 357 -2.96 13.09 -9.35
N PRO A 358 -1.93 13.97 -9.33
CA PRO A 358 -1.74 14.95 -10.40
C PRO A 358 -1.54 14.27 -11.77
N PRO A 359 -2.05 14.87 -12.87
CA PRO A 359 -1.91 14.31 -14.21
C PRO A 359 -0.49 14.43 -14.78
N ASP A 360 0.28 15.46 -14.38
CA ASP A 360 1.62 15.76 -14.88
C ASP A 360 2.62 15.70 -13.71
N TYR A 361 3.30 14.57 -13.57
CA TYR A 361 4.33 14.38 -12.54
C TYR A 361 5.68 14.91 -13.04
N ASN A 362 6.22 15.94 -12.37
CA ASN A 362 7.52 16.55 -12.67
C ASN A 362 8.68 15.90 -11.89
N GLY A 363 8.46 14.75 -11.25
CA GLY A 363 9.50 14.03 -10.53
C GLY A 363 9.56 14.26 -9.02
N ASN A 364 8.76 15.17 -8.46
CA ASN A 364 8.68 15.45 -7.03
C ASN A 364 7.24 15.76 -6.59
N ASP A 365 6.91 15.41 -5.34
CA ASP A 365 5.62 15.76 -4.73
C ASP A 365 5.79 17.06 -3.93
N ASN A 366 5.08 18.12 -4.32
CA ASN A 366 5.06 19.38 -3.56
C ASN A 366 4.39 19.11 -2.21
N LEU A 367 5.19 19.07 -1.15
CA LEU A 367 4.71 18.59 0.14
C LEU A 367 4.00 19.70 0.93
N MET A 368 2.68 19.68 0.91
CA MET A 368 1.87 20.51 1.82
C MET A 368 1.96 20.02 3.27
N THR A 369 2.27 18.74 3.47
CA THR A 369 2.22 18.05 4.78
C THR A 369 3.60 17.96 5.46
N ASN A 370 4.33 19.07 5.49
CA ASN A 370 5.70 19.16 6.00
C ASN A 370 5.86 19.26 7.53
N THR A 371 4.77 19.17 8.30
CA THR A 371 4.78 19.10 9.76
C THR A 371 3.75 18.09 10.25
N MET A 372 3.92 17.57 11.47
CA MET A 372 2.99 16.58 12.02
C MET A 372 1.55 17.14 12.13
N ASP A 373 1.36 18.40 12.50
CA ASP A 373 0.04 19.05 12.55
C ASP A 373 -0.65 19.04 11.17
N LYS A 374 0.10 19.31 10.10
CA LYS A 374 -0.45 19.27 8.73
C LYS A 374 -0.73 17.85 8.26
N VAL A 375 0.10 16.87 8.66
CA VAL A 375 -0.18 15.45 8.44
C VAL A 375 -1.48 15.03 9.15
N ILE A 376 -1.68 15.46 10.40
CA ILE A 376 -2.91 15.18 11.16
C ILE A 376 -4.12 15.86 10.50
N ASP A 377 -4.02 17.13 10.06
CA ASP A 377 -5.10 17.79 9.33
C ASP A 377 -5.46 17.06 8.03
N PHE A 378 -4.45 16.57 7.31
CA PHE A 378 -4.67 15.73 6.13
C PHE A 378 -5.41 14.43 6.48
N GLY A 379 -4.97 13.73 7.53
CA GLY A 379 -5.65 12.53 8.05
C GLY A 379 -7.11 12.79 8.44
N SER A 380 -7.38 13.93 9.10
CA SER A 380 -8.75 14.39 9.42
C SER A 380 -9.59 14.57 8.15
N THR A 381 -9.01 15.23 7.14
CA THR A 381 -9.67 15.48 5.85
C THR A 381 -10.01 14.16 5.15
N VAL A 382 -9.09 13.18 5.14
CA VAL A 382 -9.31 11.83 4.58
C VAL A 382 -10.46 11.11 5.29
N LEU A 383 -10.43 11.02 6.63
CA LEU A 383 -11.48 10.35 7.40
C LEU A 383 -12.85 11.02 7.19
N ASN A 384 -12.87 12.35 7.18
CA ASN A 384 -14.08 13.14 6.93
C ASN A 384 -14.66 12.88 5.53
N ALA A 385 -13.82 12.84 4.50
CA ALA A 385 -14.24 12.55 3.13
C ALA A 385 -14.85 11.14 3.03
N LEU A 386 -14.20 10.13 3.62
CA LEU A 386 -14.70 8.74 3.68
C LEU A 386 -16.02 8.60 4.44
N MET A 387 -16.26 9.46 5.44
CA MET A 387 -17.50 9.54 6.19
C MET A 387 -18.63 10.32 5.46
N GLY A 388 -18.42 10.80 4.24
CA GLY A 388 -19.46 11.47 3.46
C GLY A 388 -19.34 12.98 3.34
N LYS A 389 -18.32 13.62 3.94
CA LYS A 389 -18.20 15.08 3.90
C LYS A 389 -17.68 15.56 2.53
N LYS A 390 -18.59 16.11 1.73
CA LYS A 390 -18.29 16.61 0.38
C LYS A 390 -17.27 17.75 0.34
N ALA A 391 -17.18 18.57 1.39
CA ALA A 391 -16.22 19.68 1.45
C ALA A 391 -14.78 19.17 1.55
N ASP A 392 -14.53 18.21 2.45
CA ASP A 392 -13.23 17.56 2.59
C ASP A 392 -12.83 16.79 1.33
N MET A 393 -13.80 16.12 0.68
CA MET A 393 -13.55 15.48 -0.61
C MET A 393 -13.09 16.49 -1.68
N ARG A 394 -13.75 17.65 -1.78
CA ARG A 394 -13.34 18.71 -2.70
C ARG A 394 -11.93 19.23 -2.36
N LYS A 395 -11.65 19.46 -1.07
CA LYS A 395 -10.33 19.90 -0.60
C LYS A 395 -9.23 18.94 -1.07
N LEU A 396 -9.42 17.62 -0.92
CA LEU A 396 -8.45 16.61 -1.39
C LEU A 396 -8.24 16.57 -2.92
N HIS A 397 -9.12 17.17 -3.70
CA HIS A 397 -9.04 17.17 -5.17
C HIS A 397 -8.60 18.50 -5.76
N GLU A 398 -8.48 19.54 -4.94
CA GLU A 398 -7.84 20.79 -5.32
C GLU A 398 -6.39 20.51 -5.73
N LYS A 399 -5.91 21.20 -6.77
CA LYS A 399 -4.56 20.98 -7.34
C LYS A 399 -3.45 21.05 -6.27
N SER A 400 -3.62 21.92 -5.27
CA SER A 400 -2.68 22.09 -4.16
C SER A 400 -2.69 20.96 -3.13
N ALA A 401 -3.72 20.12 -3.08
CA ALA A 401 -3.84 19.01 -2.13
C ALA A 401 -3.75 17.63 -2.81
N GLN A 402 -3.53 17.62 -4.12
CA GLN A 402 -3.24 16.39 -4.87
C GLN A 402 -1.88 15.86 -4.44
N VAL A 403 -1.84 14.58 -4.13
CA VAL A 403 -0.65 13.86 -3.67
C VAL A 403 -0.33 12.77 -4.67
N TYR A 404 0.95 12.55 -5.00
CA TYR A 404 1.36 11.44 -5.87
C TYR A 404 1.87 10.25 -5.05
N CYS A 405 2.45 9.26 -5.71
CA CYS A 405 2.81 7.97 -5.11
C CYS A 405 3.81 8.08 -3.94
N SER A 406 4.72 9.04 -3.95
CA SER A 406 5.74 9.17 -2.90
C SER A 406 5.17 9.83 -1.66
N GLU A 407 4.39 10.90 -1.81
CA GLU A 407 3.72 11.54 -0.68
C GLU A 407 2.62 10.63 -0.11
N SER A 408 1.75 10.07 -0.95
CA SER A 408 0.65 9.22 -0.47
C SER A 408 1.11 7.87 0.05
N GLY A 409 2.01 7.20 -0.69
CA GLY A 409 2.42 5.83 -0.43
C GLY A 409 3.59 5.68 0.54
N MET A 410 4.41 6.72 0.73
CA MET A 410 5.54 6.68 1.66
C MET A 410 5.35 7.70 2.78
N HIS A 411 5.34 9.00 2.48
CA HIS A 411 5.34 10.05 3.51
C HIS A 411 4.12 10.03 4.42
N LEU A 412 2.93 10.10 3.85
CA LEU A 412 1.67 10.14 4.61
C LEU A 412 1.38 8.78 5.24
N ALA A 413 1.57 7.69 4.49
CA ALA A 413 1.36 6.33 4.99
C ALA A 413 2.22 6.04 6.23
N LEU A 414 3.51 6.38 6.21
CA LEU A 414 4.41 6.18 7.35
C LEU A 414 4.10 7.13 8.50
N ASN A 415 3.95 8.44 8.23
CA ASN A 415 3.71 9.39 9.32
C ASN A 415 2.36 9.16 10.01
N LEU A 416 1.27 8.93 9.27
CA LEU A 416 -0.03 8.59 9.88
C LEU A 416 0.00 7.18 10.48
N GLY A 417 0.59 6.22 9.78
CA GLY A 417 0.67 4.82 10.21
C GLY A 417 1.44 4.61 11.51
N LEU A 418 2.46 5.42 11.77
CA LEU A 418 3.34 5.25 12.92
C LEU A 418 3.02 6.23 14.06
N ASN A 419 2.52 7.43 13.77
CA ASN A 419 2.17 8.42 14.80
C ASN A 419 0.67 8.53 15.10
N VAL A 420 -0.21 8.00 14.25
CA VAL A 420 -1.67 8.08 14.45
C VAL A 420 -2.31 6.69 14.42
N PRO A 421 -2.08 5.84 15.45
CA PRO A 421 -2.82 4.60 15.63
C PRO A 421 -4.34 4.78 15.44
N ILE A 422 -4.97 3.95 14.60
CA ILE A 422 -6.43 3.94 14.43
C ILE A 422 -7.05 3.17 15.60
N ASN A 423 -6.98 3.74 16.81
CA ASN A 423 -7.61 3.25 18.02
C ASN A 423 -8.43 4.34 18.71
N GLN A 424 -9.16 3.99 19.76
CA GLN A 424 -10.06 4.94 20.41
C GLN A 424 -9.34 6.16 20.96
N ALA A 425 -8.23 5.96 21.67
CA ALA A 425 -7.52 7.01 22.37
C ALA A 425 -7.02 8.08 21.38
N VAL A 426 -6.29 7.66 20.36
CA VAL A 426 -5.62 8.55 19.41
C VAL A 426 -6.63 9.21 18.47
N ILE A 427 -7.60 8.47 17.92
CA ILE A 427 -8.64 9.05 17.06
C ILE A 427 -9.49 10.06 17.82
N SER A 428 -9.84 9.77 19.08
CA SER A 428 -10.60 10.71 19.91
C SER A 428 -9.81 11.97 20.24
N GLN A 429 -8.51 11.83 20.50
CA GLN A 429 -7.62 12.95 20.79
C GLN A 429 -7.48 13.91 19.59
N HIS A 430 -7.21 13.37 18.40
CA HIS A 430 -6.90 14.21 17.23
C HIS A 430 -8.14 14.65 16.45
N PHE A 431 -9.19 13.82 16.41
CA PHE A 431 -10.34 14.04 15.54
C PHE A 431 -11.68 14.16 16.31
N GLY A 432 -11.64 13.98 17.63
CA GLY A 432 -12.80 14.08 18.52
C GLY A 432 -13.49 12.74 18.78
N ALA A 433 -13.97 12.54 20.00
CA ALA A 433 -14.55 11.28 20.46
C ALA A 433 -15.73 10.76 19.61
N ALA A 434 -16.51 11.65 19.00
CA ALA A 434 -17.64 11.27 18.15
C ALA A 434 -17.23 10.65 16.80
N VAL A 435 -15.96 10.77 16.41
CA VAL A 435 -15.41 10.22 15.15
C VAL A 435 -15.07 8.74 15.30
N TRP A 436 -14.56 8.32 16.47
CA TRP A 436 -14.08 6.95 16.68
C TRP A 436 -15.09 5.86 16.31
N PRO A 437 -16.36 5.87 16.79
CA PRO A 437 -17.32 4.82 16.44
C PRO A 437 -17.58 4.69 14.94
N LYS A 438 -17.46 5.79 14.19
CA LYS A 438 -17.66 5.81 12.73
C LYS A 438 -16.46 5.21 12.01
N VAL A 439 -15.26 5.57 12.44
CA VAL A 439 -14.00 5.03 11.90
C VAL A 439 -13.92 3.53 12.19
N LEU A 440 -14.20 3.11 13.42
CA LEU A 440 -14.21 1.70 13.81
C LEU A 440 -15.17 0.88 12.95
N LYS A 441 -16.41 1.38 12.73
CA LYS A 441 -17.40 0.73 11.85
C LYS A 441 -16.92 0.63 10.40
N MET A 442 -16.28 1.70 9.90
CA MET A 442 -15.76 1.75 8.53
C MET A 442 -14.64 0.73 8.32
N VAL A 443 -13.65 0.71 9.21
CA VAL A 443 -12.52 -0.22 9.14
C VAL A 443 -12.99 -1.68 9.28
N ASN A 444 -13.94 -1.94 10.19
CA ASN A 444 -14.53 -3.27 10.37
C ASN A 444 -15.56 -3.69 9.30
N SER A 445 -15.77 -2.88 8.26
CA SER A 445 -16.64 -3.26 7.14
C SER A 445 -16.01 -4.33 6.22
N GLY A 446 -14.70 -4.59 6.35
CA GLY A 446 -13.98 -5.61 5.58
C GLY A 446 -14.13 -5.40 4.07
N MET A 447 -14.36 -6.49 3.30
CA MET A 447 -14.62 -6.41 1.86
C MET A 447 -15.74 -5.43 1.46
N THR A 448 -16.68 -5.18 2.38
CA THR A 448 -17.83 -4.29 2.16
C THR A 448 -17.35 -2.84 1.99
N PHE A 449 -16.26 -2.42 2.66
CA PHE A 449 -15.64 -1.11 2.47
C PHE A 449 -15.32 -0.80 0.99
N TRP A 450 -14.94 -1.83 0.24
CA TRP A 450 -14.53 -1.72 -1.15
C TRP A 450 -15.65 -1.90 -2.18
N LYS A 451 -16.90 -2.08 -1.74
CA LYS A 451 -18.06 -2.14 -2.64
C LYS A 451 -18.34 -0.75 -3.22
N ASN A 452 -18.51 -0.69 -4.54
CA ASN A 452 -18.80 0.55 -5.25
C ASN A 452 -20.04 1.23 -4.65
N GLY A 453 -19.95 2.53 -4.39
CA GLY A 453 -21.06 3.35 -3.89
C GLY A 453 -21.36 3.24 -2.39
N GLN A 454 -20.66 2.38 -1.64
CA GLN A 454 -20.86 2.26 -0.18
C GLN A 454 -20.16 3.39 0.60
N HIS A 455 -18.91 3.66 0.25
CA HIS A 455 -18.18 4.87 0.65
C HIS A 455 -17.98 5.72 -0.60
N LEU A 456 -17.79 7.03 -0.44
CA LEU A 456 -17.42 7.88 -1.57
C LEU A 456 -16.20 7.28 -2.25
N ASP A 457 -16.38 6.93 -3.53
CA ASP A 457 -15.32 6.41 -4.37
C ASP A 457 -14.99 7.52 -5.36
N TYR A 458 -13.78 8.09 -5.24
CA TYR A 458 -13.34 9.07 -6.22
C TYR A 458 -13.22 8.44 -7.61
N TYR A 459 -12.99 7.13 -7.68
CA TYR A 459 -12.69 6.39 -8.90
C TYR A 459 -13.89 5.62 -9.49
N GLY A 460 -15.10 6.18 -9.34
CA GLY A 460 -16.31 5.74 -10.07
C GLY A 460 -16.26 6.09 -11.58
N ASN A 461 -17.31 5.72 -12.34
CA ASN A 461 -17.46 5.91 -13.80
C ASN A 461 -17.54 7.40 -14.23
N GLY A 462 -16.56 8.22 -13.85
CA GLY A 462 -16.40 9.60 -14.26
C GLY A 462 -15.40 9.76 -15.40
N PRO A 463 -15.50 10.85 -16.19
CA PRO A 463 -14.67 11.13 -17.36
C PRO A 463 -13.19 11.49 -17.06
N ASP A 464 -12.73 11.41 -15.81
CA ASP A 464 -11.43 11.92 -15.34
C ASP A 464 -10.22 10.98 -15.64
N GLY A 465 -10.33 10.07 -16.62
CA GLY A 465 -9.19 9.33 -17.21
C GLY A 465 -8.41 8.34 -16.30
N TYR A 466 -8.57 8.43 -14.98
CA TYR A 466 -7.92 7.59 -14.00
C TYR A 466 -8.98 6.74 -13.29
N THR A 467 -9.34 5.59 -13.86
CA THR A 467 -10.25 4.65 -13.18
C THR A 467 -9.45 3.64 -12.37
N MET A 468 -9.20 3.84 -11.07
CA MET A 468 -8.73 2.75 -10.21
C MET A 468 -9.87 1.71 -10.04
N ASN A 469 -9.93 0.68 -10.87
CA ASN A 469 -10.63 -0.54 -10.46
C ASN A 469 -9.72 -1.28 -9.50
N CYS A 470 -9.95 -1.05 -8.22
CA CYS A 470 -9.10 -1.51 -7.15
C CYS A 470 -9.38 -2.97 -6.78
N GLU A 471 -9.41 -3.88 -7.76
CA GLU A 471 -9.55 -5.33 -7.51
C GLU A 471 -8.49 -5.82 -6.52
N GLN A 472 -7.28 -5.25 -6.57
CA GLN A 472 -6.21 -5.44 -5.60
C GLN A 472 -6.58 -4.91 -4.21
N ASN A 473 -7.09 -3.69 -4.11
CA ASN A 473 -7.43 -3.08 -2.82
C ASN A 473 -8.56 -3.83 -2.13
N ARG A 474 -9.51 -4.40 -2.89
CA ARG A 474 -10.57 -5.29 -2.38
C ARG A 474 -10.06 -6.53 -1.65
N LEU A 475 -8.81 -6.93 -1.91
CA LEU A 475 -8.16 -8.08 -1.30
C LEU A 475 -7.40 -7.70 -0.03
N VAL A 476 -7.28 -6.41 0.28
CA VAL A 476 -6.61 -5.91 1.49
C VAL A 476 -7.63 -5.80 2.61
N ASP A 477 -7.36 -6.52 3.68
CA ASP A 477 -8.09 -6.40 4.93
C ASP A 477 -7.69 -5.12 5.66
N LEU A 478 -8.70 -4.36 6.09
CA LEU A 478 -8.53 -3.23 6.99
C LEU A 478 -8.73 -3.72 8.43
N GLU A 479 -7.95 -3.21 9.35
CA GLU A 479 -8.13 -3.45 10.78
C GLU A 479 -7.76 -2.22 11.59
N GLU A 480 -8.41 -2.06 12.73
CA GLU A 480 -8.08 -1.06 13.72
C GLU A 480 -6.79 -1.42 14.45
N ALA A 481 -6.11 -0.39 14.96
CA ALA A 481 -4.97 -0.60 15.83
C ALA A 481 -5.46 -1.07 17.22
N PRO A 482 -4.69 -1.90 17.93
CA PRO A 482 -5.03 -2.25 19.30
C PRO A 482 -4.98 -1.03 20.23
N ASP A 483 -5.76 -1.07 21.32
CA ASP A 483 -5.83 0.01 22.30
C ASP A 483 -4.49 0.25 23.04
N TRP A 484 -3.63 -0.77 23.10
CA TRP A 484 -2.29 -0.67 23.68
C TRP A 484 -1.24 -0.10 22.72
N LEU A 485 -1.57 0.13 21.44
CA LEU A 485 -0.62 0.74 20.50
C LEU A 485 -0.58 2.26 20.68
N GLU A 486 0.53 2.76 21.19
CA GLU A 486 0.81 4.18 21.31
C GLU A 486 1.47 4.73 20.03
N PRO A 487 1.45 6.06 19.79
CA PRO A 487 2.28 6.68 18.75
C PRO A 487 3.77 6.30 18.89
N LEU A 488 4.45 6.00 17.80
CA LEU A 488 5.86 5.57 17.81
C LEU A 488 6.78 6.61 18.47
N SER A 489 6.54 7.89 18.20
CA SER A 489 7.24 9.01 18.84
C SER A 489 7.08 9.04 20.37
N SER A 490 5.94 8.57 20.90
CA SER A 490 5.75 8.43 22.36
C SER A 490 6.45 7.20 22.92
N ARG A 491 6.55 6.12 22.14
CA ARG A 491 7.26 4.89 22.54
C ARG A 491 8.78 5.01 22.52
N LEU A 492 9.33 5.92 21.71
CA LEU A 492 10.75 6.18 21.58
C LEU A 492 11.10 7.65 21.92
N PRO A 493 10.78 8.13 23.14
CA PRO A 493 10.85 9.56 23.48
C PRO A 493 12.27 10.13 23.54
N ASN A 494 13.28 9.25 23.63
CA ASN A 494 14.69 9.63 23.76
C ASN A 494 15.42 9.75 22.41
N ARG A 495 14.75 9.44 21.29
CA ARG A 495 15.32 9.66 19.97
C ARG A 495 14.90 11.05 19.47
N PRO A 496 15.84 11.91 19.04
CA PRO A 496 15.49 13.21 18.48
C PRO A 496 14.61 13.01 17.24
N LEU A 497 13.50 13.73 17.16
CA LEU A 497 12.62 13.71 16.00
C LEU A 497 13.05 14.82 15.05
N SER A 498 13.65 14.46 13.93
CA SER A 498 13.84 15.42 12.85
C SER A 498 12.47 15.95 12.37
N GLY A 499 12.43 17.22 11.92
CA GLY A 499 11.21 17.80 11.33
C GLY A 499 10.00 17.96 12.28
N GLY A 500 10.19 17.99 13.61
CA GLY A 500 9.11 18.33 14.56
C GLY A 500 8.11 17.20 14.81
N GLY A 501 8.55 15.94 14.77
CA GLY A 501 7.74 14.78 15.16
C GLY A 501 7.35 13.84 14.01
N LEU A 502 7.79 14.14 12.79
CA LEU A 502 7.62 13.25 11.63
C LEU A 502 8.54 12.04 11.77
N VAL A 503 8.03 10.84 11.48
CA VAL A 503 8.86 9.64 11.32
C VAL A 503 9.63 9.70 10.00
N PHE A 504 9.07 10.41 9.03
CA PHE A 504 9.67 10.63 7.73
C PHE A 504 9.51 12.10 7.36
N ARG A 505 10.61 12.86 7.36
CA ARG A 505 10.59 14.29 6.99
C ARG A 505 10.72 14.46 5.48
N PRO A 506 10.10 15.48 4.85
CA PRO A 506 10.48 15.87 3.50
C PRO A 506 11.95 16.27 3.40
N TRP A 507 12.48 16.20 2.18
CA TRP A 507 13.69 16.90 1.80
C TRP A 507 13.41 18.32 1.33
N ASP A 508 14.42 19.15 1.49
CA ASP A 508 14.60 20.36 0.69
C ASP A 508 15.82 20.24 -0.24
N SER A 509 16.10 21.33 -0.97
CA SER A 509 17.14 21.33 -2.01
C SER A 509 18.55 21.05 -1.46
N ALA A 510 18.83 21.49 -0.24
CA ALA A 510 20.13 21.26 0.37
C ALA A 510 20.27 19.79 0.77
N ASP A 511 19.19 19.16 1.24
CA ASP A 511 19.16 17.72 1.49
C ASP A 511 19.46 16.92 0.21
N MET A 512 18.91 17.31 -0.96
CA MET A 512 19.23 16.66 -2.24
C MET A 512 20.70 16.78 -2.63
N ILE A 513 21.28 17.99 -2.51
CA ILE A 513 22.68 18.24 -2.86
C ILE A 513 23.59 17.45 -1.93
N GLU A 514 23.31 17.48 -0.63
CA GLU A 514 24.04 16.72 0.37
C GLU A 514 23.94 15.22 0.13
N HIS A 515 22.73 14.70 -0.12
CA HIS A 515 22.52 13.31 -0.41
C HIS A 515 23.29 12.86 -1.65
N PHE A 516 23.29 13.68 -2.71
CA PHE A 516 24.06 13.38 -3.93
C PHE A 516 25.56 13.30 -3.64
N ILE A 517 26.10 14.25 -2.86
CA ILE A 517 27.51 14.24 -2.42
C ILE A 517 27.84 12.96 -1.65
N GLN A 518 26.93 12.47 -0.82
CA GLN A 518 27.14 11.27 0.00
C GLN A 518 27.10 9.98 -0.83
N THR A 519 26.27 9.92 -1.87
CA THR A 519 25.89 8.64 -2.51
C THR A 519 26.51 8.39 -3.88
N ALA A 520 26.72 9.42 -4.71
CA ALA A 520 27.13 9.21 -6.10
C ALA A 520 28.56 8.64 -6.23
N VAL A 521 29.53 9.25 -5.55
CA VAL A 521 30.92 8.77 -5.43
C VAL A 521 31.35 8.97 -3.98
N PRO A 522 31.33 7.94 -3.12
CA PRO A 522 31.57 8.11 -1.69
C PRO A 522 32.99 8.63 -1.40
N ARG A 523 33.06 9.80 -0.76
CA ARG A 523 34.34 10.43 -0.35
C ARG A 523 34.89 9.92 0.97
N LYS A 524 34.00 9.51 1.88
CA LYS A 524 34.38 9.06 3.23
C LYS A 524 35.23 7.80 3.15
N GLY A 525 36.46 7.88 3.64
CA GLY A 525 37.46 6.80 3.56
C GLY A 525 38.17 6.70 2.21
N ASN A 526 37.99 7.68 1.31
CA ASN A 526 38.65 7.79 0.01
C ASN A 526 38.91 9.26 -0.38
N GLU A 527 39.53 10.03 0.51
CA GLU A 527 39.75 11.48 0.39
C GLU A 527 40.86 11.85 -0.60
N THR A 528 40.68 11.50 -1.88
CA THR A 528 41.64 11.77 -2.96
C THR A 528 41.21 12.92 -3.86
N TRP A 529 42.16 13.46 -4.65
CA TRP A 529 41.85 14.45 -5.69
C TRP A 529 40.90 13.90 -6.76
N ASP A 530 41.09 12.65 -7.18
CA ASP A 530 40.26 12.05 -8.22
C ASP A 530 38.79 11.98 -7.76
N VAL A 531 38.55 11.57 -6.51
CA VAL A 531 37.21 11.49 -5.92
C VAL A 531 36.57 12.88 -5.76
N SER A 532 37.30 13.86 -5.20
CA SER A 532 36.77 15.21 -5.03
C SER A 532 36.49 15.89 -6.37
N ASN A 533 37.34 15.67 -7.38
CA ASN A 533 37.14 16.15 -8.73
C ASN A 533 35.93 15.48 -9.40
N ALA A 534 35.80 14.16 -9.29
CA ALA A 534 34.67 13.38 -9.77
C ALA A 534 33.33 13.88 -9.19
N GLN A 535 33.25 14.03 -7.87
CA GLN A 535 32.06 14.57 -7.20
C GLN A 535 31.69 15.98 -7.70
N ALA A 536 32.68 16.86 -7.85
CA ALA A 536 32.44 18.22 -8.33
C ALA A 536 31.99 18.25 -9.79
N GLU A 537 32.54 17.39 -10.65
CA GLU A 537 32.10 17.26 -12.04
C GLU A 537 30.67 16.72 -12.12
N LEU A 538 30.36 15.67 -11.37
CA LEU A 538 29.01 15.09 -11.33
C LEU A 538 27.97 16.09 -10.82
N LEU A 539 28.27 16.87 -9.77
CA LEU A 539 27.40 17.95 -9.31
C LEU A 539 27.20 19.02 -10.39
N THR A 540 28.26 19.38 -11.11
CA THR A 540 28.18 20.34 -12.22
C THR A 540 27.25 19.82 -13.32
N TRP A 541 27.33 18.53 -13.64
CA TRP A 541 26.46 17.92 -14.65
C TRP A 541 25.02 17.78 -14.17
N ALA A 542 24.83 17.49 -12.88
CA ALA A 542 23.53 17.36 -12.24
C ALA A 542 22.77 18.69 -12.05
N LYS A 543 23.46 19.83 -12.11
CA LYS A 543 22.89 21.17 -11.86
C LYS A 543 21.55 21.41 -12.58
N PRO A 544 21.38 21.13 -13.89
CA PRO A 544 20.09 21.32 -14.57
C PRO A 544 18.98 20.45 -13.98
N GLY A 545 19.24 19.15 -13.77
CA GLY A 545 18.25 18.23 -13.21
C GLY A 545 17.89 18.55 -11.75
N ILE A 546 18.86 18.98 -10.93
CA ILE A 546 18.60 19.45 -9.56
C ILE A 546 17.67 20.65 -9.62
N PHE A 547 17.97 21.68 -10.42
CA PHE A 547 17.10 22.86 -10.51
C PHE A 547 15.72 22.55 -11.10
N HIS A 548 15.64 21.62 -12.06
CA HIS A 548 14.36 21.12 -12.55
C HIS A 548 13.51 20.48 -11.44
N SER A 549 14.15 19.64 -10.61
CA SER A 549 13.48 19.00 -9.47
C SER A 549 12.91 20.01 -8.47
N LEU A 550 13.50 21.22 -8.41
CA LEU A 550 13.06 22.33 -7.56
C LEU A 550 11.98 23.21 -8.20
N GLY A 551 11.48 22.84 -9.38
CA GLY A 551 10.46 23.60 -10.11
C GLY A 551 11.01 24.81 -10.88
N PHE A 552 12.33 24.88 -11.09
CA PHE A 552 12.93 25.85 -12.00
C PHE A 552 13.05 25.26 -13.39
N SER A 553 12.85 26.08 -14.42
CA SER A 553 12.95 25.69 -15.82
C SER A 553 13.53 26.84 -16.64
N GLN A 554 13.64 26.66 -17.96
CA GLN A 554 14.01 27.77 -18.85
C GLN A 554 13.02 28.96 -18.74
N ASP A 555 11.73 28.67 -18.54
CA ASP A 555 10.68 29.69 -18.42
C ASP A 555 10.55 30.26 -17.00
N ASN A 556 11.09 29.57 -16.00
CA ASN A 556 11.13 30.00 -14.60
C ASN A 556 12.54 29.75 -14.01
N PRO A 557 13.53 30.61 -14.34
CA PRO A 557 14.92 30.34 -13.97
C PRO A 557 15.14 30.41 -12.46
N PRO A 558 16.13 29.66 -11.93
CA PRO A 558 16.49 29.74 -10.51
C PRO A 558 17.00 31.15 -10.15
N PRO A 559 16.75 31.62 -8.91
CA PRO A 559 17.28 32.90 -8.45
C PRO A 559 18.80 32.95 -8.56
N PRO A 560 19.41 34.09 -8.97
CA PRO A 560 20.87 34.19 -9.11
C PRO A 560 21.64 33.80 -7.84
N GLN A 561 21.09 34.08 -6.66
CA GLN A 561 21.71 33.72 -5.39
C GLN A 561 21.83 32.20 -5.21
N LEU A 562 20.82 31.43 -5.64
CA LEU A 562 20.85 29.97 -5.59
C LEU A 562 21.90 29.41 -6.57
N VAL A 563 22.01 30.01 -7.75
CA VAL A 563 23.01 29.62 -8.76
C VAL A 563 24.43 29.84 -8.24
N ILE A 564 24.71 31.03 -7.69
CA ILE A 564 26.03 31.37 -7.12
C ILE A 564 26.37 30.47 -5.95
N LEU A 565 25.39 30.19 -5.09
CA LEU A 565 25.58 29.29 -3.95
C LEU A 565 25.92 27.87 -4.39
N PHE A 566 25.21 27.34 -5.39
CA PHE A 566 25.50 26.04 -5.96
C PHE A 566 26.93 25.97 -6.52
N ASP A 567 27.35 26.99 -7.28
CA ASP A 567 28.71 27.04 -7.84
C ASP A 567 29.78 27.16 -6.76
N THR A 568 29.46 27.81 -5.64
CA THR A 568 30.33 27.87 -4.44
C THR A 568 30.47 26.49 -3.80
N ILE A 569 29.36 25.76 -3.62
CA ILE A 569 29.38 24.39 -3.10
C ILE A 569 30.24 23.50 -4.01
N VAL A 570 30.02 23.53 -5.33
CA VAL A 570 30.82 22.76 -6.30
C VAL A 570 32.31 23.09 -6.18
N SER A 571 32.65 24.37 -6.05
CA SER A 571 34.04 24.82 -5.91
C SER A 571 34.69 24.27 -4.64
N LYS A 572 33.96 24.24 -3.52
CA LYS A 572 34.44 23.64 -2.27
C LYS A 572 34.54 22.12 -2.35
N VAL A 573 33.55 21.44 -2.94
CA VAL A 573 33.58 19.98 -3.14
C VAL A 573 34.83 19.54 -3.89
N ARG A 574 35.27 20.33 -4.88
CA ARG A 574 36.47 20.05 -5.69
C ARG A 574 37.79 20.13 -4.91
N LEU A 575 37.80 20.74 -3.73
CA LEU A 575 39.00 20.86 -2.91
C LEU A 575 39.30 19.54 -2.19
N ASN A 576 40.60 19.29 -1.97
CA ASN A 576 41.04 18.23 -1.07
C ASN A 576 41.05 18.73 0.37
N TYR A 577 40.55 17.88 1.26
CA TYR A 577 40.48 18.09 2.70
C TYR A 577 41.13 16.89 3.37
N ASP A 578 41.67 17.09 4.57
CA ASP A 578 42.39 16.06 5.33
C ASP A 578 41.46 14.93 5.81
N SER A 579 40.16 15.22 5.93
CA SER A 579 39.12 14.26 6.29
C SER A 579 37.77 14.60 5.64
N TYR A 580 36.87 13.61 5.61
CA TYR A 580 35.47 13.85 5.23
C TYR A 580 34.78 14.84 6.17
N GLU A 581 35.09 14.79 7.46
CA GLU A 581 34.56 15.69 8.48
C GLU A 581 34.98 17.15 8.23
N ASP A 582 36.25 17.38 7.83
CA ASP A 582 36.74 18.72 7.46
C ASP A 582 36.05 19.26 6.19
N PHE A 583 35.88 18.39 5.18
CA PHE A 583 35.10 18.71 3.99
C PHE A 583 33.66 19.10 4.36
N ARG A 584 32.99 18.29 5.18
CA ARG A 584 31.62 18.55 5.64
C ARG A 584 31.54 19.88 6.37
N ALA A 585 32.43 20.13 7.32
CA ALA A 585 32.52 21.40 8.03
C ALA A 585 32.68 22.60 7.08
N ALA A 586 33.42 22.44 5.98
CA ALA A 586 33.65 23.49 5.01
C ALA A 586 32.42 23.84 4.16
N ILE A 587 31.51 22.89 3.88
CA ILE A 587 30.29 23.12 3.07
C ILE A 587 29.03 23.38 3.90
N THR A 588 29.04 23.06 5.20
CA THR A 588 27.90 23.30 6.12
C THR A 588 27.35 24.72 6.05
N PRO A 589 28.16 25.80 6.01
CA PRO A 589 27.63 27.15 5.90
C PRO A 589 26.82 27.38 4.63
N GLU A 590 27.29 26.87 3.48
CA GLU A 590 26.59 27.00 2.21
C GLU A 590 25.32 26.17 2.15
N LEU A 591 25.33 24.96 2.72
CA LEU A 591 24.12 24.15 2.85
C LEU A 591 23.08 24.86 3.73
N ALA A 592 23.50 25.47 4.84
CA ALA A 592 22.62 26.29 5.68
C ALA A 592 22.02 27.49 4.94
N MET A 593 22.80 28.16 4.08
CA MET A 593 22.27 29.22 3.22
C MET A 593 21.30 28.68 2.16
N ALA A 594 21.55 27.49 1.63
CA ALA A 594 20.68 26.86 0.64
C ALA A 594 19.32 26.56 1.27
N HIS A 595 19.30 25.95 2.46
CA HIS A 595 18.09 25.73 3.26
C HIS A 595 17.25 27.02 3.40
N GLN A 596 17.88 28.17 3.63
CA GLN A 596 17.14 29.45 3.77
C GLN A 596 16.47 29.90 2.47
N ILE A 597 17.16 29.76 1.33
CA ILE A 597 16.68 30.20 0.01
C ILE A 597 15.53 29.31 -0.49
N VAL A 598 15.60 28.01 -0.19
CA VAL A 598 14.69 26.98 -0.71
C VAL A 598 13.82 26.34 0.37
N SER A 599 13.72 26.98 1.54
CA SER A 599 12.96 26.45 2.67
C SER A 599 11.49 26.22 2.30
N PRO A 600 10.86 25.20 2.88
CA PRO A 600 9.43 24.99 2.74
C PRO A 600 8.64 26.23 3.19
N LYS A 601 7.97 26.91 2.27
CA LYS A 601 7.13 28.07 2.57
C LYS A 601 5.80 27.62 3.18
N ALA A 602 5.01 28.58 3.67
CA ALA A 602 3.73 28.31 4.33
C ALA A 602 2.80 27.40 3.51
N GLY A 603 2.83 27.53 2.18
CA GLY A 603 2.08 26.71 1.22
C GLY A 603 2.83 25.48 0.69
N GLY A 604 3.78 24.89 1.43
CA GLY A 604 4.46 23.65 1.04
C GLY A 604 5.54 23.78 -0.04
N GLU A 605 5.62 24.90 -0.76
CA GLU A 605 6.66 25.18 -1.75
C GLU A 605 8.07 25.00 -1.14
N GLY A 606 8.91 24.15 -1.73
CA GLY A 606 10.30 23.93 -1.28
C GLY A 606 10.52 22.67 -0.43
N ALA A 607 9.45 22.04 0.10
CA ALA A 607 9.50 20.68 0.64
C ALA A 607 9.06 19.68 -0.43
N PHE A 608 9.77 18.57 -0.53
CA PHE A 608 9.42 17.50 -1.46
C PHE A 608 9.79 16.12 -0.94
N VAL A 609 9.12 15.11 -1.51
CA VAL A 609 9.38 13.70 -1.22
C VAL A 609 9.77 13.01 -2.54
N PRO A 610 11.07 12.95 -2.87
CA PRO A 610 11.51 12.27 -4.07
C PRO A 610 11.41 10.75 -3.88
N PRO A 611 11.07 9.97 -4.93
CA PRO A 611 11.02 8.51 -4.84
C PRO A 611 12.32 7.87 -4.33
N HIS A 612 13.47 8.46 -4.69
CA HIS A 612 14.77 7.91 -4.32
C HIS A 612 15.17 8.17 -2.87
N MET A 613 14.47 9.05 -2.14
CA MET A 613 14.70 9.30 -0.72
C MET A 613 14.60 8.04 0.14
N VAL A 614 13.89 7.01 -0.35
CA VAL A 614 13.84 5.69 0.28
C VAL A 614 15.23 5.10 0.61
N ILE A 615 16.25 5.41 -0.18
CA ILE A 615 17.61 4.86 0.01
C ILE A 615 18.39 5.58 1.11
N SER A 616 17.94 6.75 1.56
CA SER A 616 18.62 7.52 2.59
C SER A 616 18.20 7.15 4.00
N ILE A 617 17.10 6.41 4.17
CA ILE A 617 16.53 6.09 5.50
C ILE A 617 17.31 4.93 6.10
N ASN A 618 18.43 5.24 6.75
CA ASN A 618 19.44 4.28 7.19
C ASN A 618 19.37 3.99 8.70
N GLY A 619 18.55 4.73 9.42
CA GLY A 619 18.43 4.73 10.87
C GLY A 619 19.45 5.62 11.55
N ASP A 620 19.65 6.81 11.00
CA ASP A 620 20.51 7.84 11.57
C ASP A 620 20.00 8.27 12.97
N ASP A 621 20.82 9.02 13.71
CA ASP A 621 20.56 9.35 15.12
C ASP A 621 19.22 10.07 15.35
N ASP A 622 18.72 10.79 14.34
CA ASP A 622 17.46 11.56 14.33
C ASP A 622 16.29 10.86 13.61
N GLU A 623 16.45 9.57 13.27
CA GLU A 623 15.40 8.75 12.68
C GLU A 623 14.80 7.78 13.72
N LEU A 624 13.50 7.46 13.59
CA LEU A 624 12.82 6.44 14.41
C LEU A 624 12.78 5.06 13.75
N ILE A 625 13.00 5.03 12.44
CA ILE A 625 12.97 3.83 11.63
C ILE A 625 14.17 3.85 10.68
N ALA A 626 14.61 2.67 10.28
CA ALA A 626 15.40 2.47 9.07
C ALA A 626 14.52 1.78 8.02
N LEU A 627 14.92 1.83 6.76
CA LEU A 627 14.44 0.89 5.75
C LEU A 627 15.46 -0.21 5.51
N GLU A 628 14.99 -1.45 5.48
CA GLU A 628 15.79 -2.63 5.17
C GLU A 628 15.36 -3.20 3.81
N PRO A 629 16.30 -3.44 2.88
CA PRO A 629 15.98 -4.02 1.59
C PRO A 629 15.57 -5.48 1.77
N VAL A 630 14.33 -5.84 1.44
CA VAL A 630 13.89 -7.23 1.46
C VAL A 630 14.46 -8.01 0.28
N GLY A 631 14.44 -7.38 -0.90
CA GLY A 631 14.97 -7.94 -2.13
C GLY A 631 14.33 -7.29 -3.36
N GLN A 632 14.82 -7.68 -4.52
CA GLN A 632 14.47 -7.08 -5.79
C GLN A 632 13.54 -8.00 -6.58
N LEU A 633 12.35 -7.48 -6.85
CA LEU A 633 11.30 -8.13 -7.62
C LEU A 633 11.66 -8.06 -9.10
N TYR A 634 11.91 -9.22 -9.70
CA TYR A 634 12.09 -9.38 -11.14
C TYR A 634 11.06 -10.35 -11.73
N HIS A 635 10.65 -10.09 -12.96
CA HIS A 635 9.80 -11.02 -13.67
C HIS A 635 10.56 -12.32 -13.91
N LEU A 636 9.93 -13.47 -13.68
CA LEU A 636 10.60 -14.78 -13.71
C LEU A 636 11.38 -15.05 -15.00
N ASP A 637 10.93 -14.51 -16.14
CA ASP A 637 11.58 -14.70 -17.44
C ASP A 637 13.06 -14.24 -17.47
N VAL A 638 13.44 -13.25 -16.65
CA VAL A 638 14.82 -12.76 -16.60
C VAL A 638 15.65 -13.42 -15.50
N LEU A 639 15.11 -14.47 -14.86
CA LEU A 639 15.74 -15.21 -13.78
C LEU A 639 15.87 -16.69 -14.13
N HIS A 640 16.87 -17.35 -13.55
CA HIS A 640 17.00 -18.81 -13.53
C HIS A 640 17.18 -19.30 -12.09
N SER A 641 16.61 -20.46 -11.79
CA SER A 641 16.79 -21.10 -10.47
C SER A 641 18.24 -21.57 -10.30
N ILE A 642 18.78 -21.40 -9.10
CA ILE A 642 20.11 -21.89 -8.69
C ILE A 642 20.03 -23.38 -8.35
#